data_AF-A0A2H0CAC0-F1
#
_entry.id   AF-A0A2H0CAC0-F1
#
_cell.length_a   1.000
_cell.length_b   1.000
_cell.length_c   1.000
_cell.angle_alpha   90.00
_cell.angle_beta   90.00
_cell.angle_gamma   90.00
#
_symmetry.space_group_name_H-M   'P 1'
#
loop_
_entity.id
_entity.type
_entity.pdbx_description
1 polymer ?
#
loop_
_entity_poly.entity_id
_entity_poly.type
_entity_poly.pdbx_seq_one_letter_code
_entity_poly.pdbx_strand_id
1 'polypeptide(L)'
;FTGNKYGFLGVGGLMSPENLLFSGNSFFDNTDAGFFYAGDDLAVLDLRDNWWGSSTGPTHADNPGGNGDVIESNYVLFSPWLVANPALPQNIAPVLSFIDDEGYVDDGVSPDVSFIGSDVPIFQIAFSDADGDSAEFVRLVVGDDVYSMATSASSTFEFVPPAGVFGKGAYEYHFEASDGVSSVRLPVEGELEFEVRNVPVVLVPGIMGTDLWKGDDLIWPDIVEMGRDIGDDFMNVLVMDSSGFPTDSEITTGDAVRAAPTKNIFEGLINDFSDAGYSENTDLFVFPYDWRLDIRTSAQSLKDKIDSILNETGSQKIDVMAHSMGGLLAKQYVLNNGSSSLGKLIFVGTPHLGAPKAAKTLLFGDNLGIALIFSALSSSRIQYISQNMPSIYELLPSESYVSSVGSYYGELGNVGYDYAQTSAYLASHELNTILLDSAEDFHSSELDDFDASGVDAYNINGCTTPTISSIIKRNDSFSGSEYSLTLSAGDGTVPIGSSNAIQVDADKVFYFKTGWLFNSVDHSEMPSTDGIRELIISIITGNEITLPDNATQDSSQCVVAGKLVSVHSPVNLHIYDSEGNHVGRGENGDIEYDISGVAYEEIGENKFVFLPESGGEEYRVELDGTDSGTFSLRVSKVENNEITETAYYSDIPVNSSSEATITLSESVSSTVLEVDQAGTGNFETVSVASVLNSEQSSDTTKPITSISTTGGTTSAIFTLSGTDDNSGILKIEYSTDSGATWQNYSGSVIINTIGETEVLCRSKDRAGNLEDYKSETIRVSSAAVILTPLMSNRGASADKNASEEKNSRNIDKKVLGAKIERSRDEQYSDADILNALSSADIETIMDYLGQARNPSLEKSISIQYANGLDLTQAEINFISYGTKSTKSLGTGERAGVIHSFKQAFGRLPKTNDDWNDVLRIATNQAPIQRNSEAEQRAKDAGAETEQDMLMVAYGIRPKDRDLQKEIQGIAEFVKKYGHVPSSTLDWNILRSIVYK
;
A
#
# COMPACT_ATOMS: atom_id res chain seq x y z
N PHE A 1 -3.61 11.38 91.44
CA PHE A 1 -4.01 10.55 92.59
C PHE A 1 -5.09 9.56 92.14
N THR A 2 -4.69 8.34 91.77
CA THR A 2 -5.60 7.34 91.21
C THR A 2 -5.21 5.91 91.59
N GLY A 3 -6.19 5.01 91.69
CA GLY A 3 -6.00 3.59 92.03
C GLY A 3 -5.62 3.34 93.49
N ASN A 4 -5.79 4.31 94.39
CA ASN A 4 -5.43 4.18 95.81
C ASN A 4 -6.68 3.91 96.65
N LYS A 5 -6.46 3.53 97.91
CA LYS A 5 -7.56 3.52 98.89
C LYS A 5 -8.09 4.94 99.13
N TYR A 6 -7.17 5.87 99.36
CA TYR A 6 -7.43 7.30 99.45
C TYR A 6 -6.51 8.03 98.49
N GLY A 7 -7.03 8.93 97.66
CA GLY A 7 -6.19 9.76 96.77
C GLY A 7 -5.29 10.70 97.57
N PHE A 8 -5.82 11.29 98.64
CA PHE A 8 -5.08 11.96 99.71
C PHE A 8 -5.68 11.61 101.08
N LEU A 9 -4.83 11.41 102.09
CA LEU A 9 -5.21 11.04 103.46
C LEU A 9 -4.45 11.90 104.48
N GLY A 10 -5.14 12.83 105.13
CA GLY A 10 -4.62 13.59 106.28
C GLY A 10 -5.24 13.13 107.61
N VAL A 11 -4.41 12.79 108.60
CA VAL A 11 -4.87 12.36 109.94
C VAL A 11 -4.04 13.01 111.05
N GLY A 12 -4.66 13.93 111.81
CA GLY A 12 -4.19 14.45 113.10
C GLY A 12 -3.21 15.65 113.09
N GLY A 13 -3.53 16.65 113.92
CA GLY A 13 -2.56 17.54 114.60
C GLY A 13 -1.80 18.60 113.79
N LEU A 14 -2.22 19.87 113.89
CA LEU A 14 -1.44 21.07 113.56
C LEU A 14 -0.77 21.12 112.16
N MET A 15 -1.49 20.70 111.11
CA MET A 15 -1.23 21.27 109.78
C MET A 15 -1.78 22.70 109.75
N SER A 16 -0.96 23.68 109.32
CA SER A 16 -1.42 25.02 108.94
C SER A 16 -1.90 24.97 107.49
N PRO A 17 -3.21 24.97 107.19
CA PRO A 17 -3.69 24.72 105.81
C PRO A 17 -3.29 25.82 104.82
N GLU A 18 -2.96 27.00 105.34
CA GLU A 18 -2.38 28.15 104.62
C GLU A 18 -1.10 27.79 103.82
N ASN A 19 -0.43 26.69 104.13
CA ASN A 19 0.79 26.21 103.44
C ASN A 19 0.56 25.01 102.49
N LEU A 20 -0.69 24.57 102.28
CA LEU A 20 -1.03 23.44 101.40
C LEU A 20 -1.83 23.93 100.20
N LEU A 21 -1.26 23.77 99.01
CA LEU A 21 -1.91 24.10 97.74
C LEU A 21 -2.30 22.79 97.02
N PHE A 22 -3.59 22.52 96.91
CA PHE A 22 -4.12 21.46 96.07
C PHE A 22 -4.87 22.09 94.90
N SER A 23 -4.16 22.30 93.79
CA SER A 23 -4.71 22.85 92.53
C SER A 23 -3.98 22.20 91.36
N GLY A 24 -4.67 21.99 90.24
CA GLY A 24 -4.13 21.34 89.04
C GLY A 24 -3.97 19.81 89.12
N ASN A 25 -4.57 19.15 90.12
CA ASN A 25 -4.43 17.70 90.33
C ASN A 25 -5.63 16.92 89.80
N SER A 26 -5.42 15.60 89.65
CA SER A 26 -6.45 14.63 89.24
C SER A 26 -6.70 13.61 90.35
N PHE A 27 -7.94 13.50 90.81
CA PHE A 27 -8.41 12.51 91.78
C PHE A 27 -9.49 11.64 91.11
N PHE A 28 -9.21 10.36 90.86
CA PHE A 28 -10.15 9.44 90.21
C PHE A 28 -9.79 7.98 90.51
N ASP A 29 -10.77 7.07 90.48
CA ASP A 29 -10.59 5.64 90.76
C ASP A 29 -9.95 5.34 92.13
N ASN A 30 -10.26 6.13 93.17
CA ASN A 30 -9.86 5.82 94.54
C ASN A 30 -11.00 5.11 95.30
N THR A 31 -10.71 4.02 96.02
CA THR A 31 -11.76 3.08 96.46
C THR A 31 -12.62 3.53 97.65
N ASP A 32 -12.08 4.40 98.50
CA ASP A 32 -12.85 5.00 99.61
C ASP A 32 -13.13 6.48 99.32
N ALA A 33 -12.09 7.31 99.10
CA ALA A 33 -12.26 8.72 98.75
C ALA A 33 -11.07 9.30 97.94
N GLY A 34 -11.35 10.25 97.06
CA GLY A 34 -10.30 11.04 96.39
C GLY A 34 -9.54 11.91 97.37
N PHE A 35 -10.25 12.53 98.33
CA PHE A 35 -9.63 13.34 99.38
C PHE A 35 -10.28 13.09 100.74
N PHE A 36 -9.49 12.69 101.73
CA PHE A 36 -9.91 12.50 103.12
C PHE A 36 -9.07 13.38 104.06
N TYR A 37 -9.73 14.06 105.01
CA TYR A 37 -9.04 14.83 106.05
C TYR A 37 -9.75 14.77 107.40
N ALA A 38 -9.07 14.19 108.41
CA ALA A 38 -9.48 14.16 109.81
C ALA A 38 -8.47 14.90 110.70
N GLY A 39 -8.68 16.20 110.87
CA GLY A 39 -7.93 17.09 111.77
C GLY A 39 -8.86 18.14 112.39
N ASP A 40 -8.40 18.84 113.42
CA ASP A 40 -9.23 19.75 114.22
C ASP A 40 -9.75 20.98 113.42
N ASP A 41 -11.04 21.29 113.58
CA ASP A 41 -11.94 22.14 112.79
C ASP A 41 -11.59 23.66 112.62
N LEU A 42 -10.32 24.06 112.54
CA LEU A 42 -9.92 25.49 112.64
C LEU A 42 -9.47 26.18 111.34
N ALA A 43 -9.39 25.50 110.19
CA ALA A 43 -9.14 26.15 108.90
C ALA A 43 -9.67 25.34 107.70
N VAL A 44 -10.16 26.05 106.69
CA VAL A 44 -10.71 25.49 105.45
C VAL A 44 -9.59 25.22 104.45
N LEU A 45 -9.57 24.02 103.86
CA LEU A 45 -8.64 23.62 102.82
C LEU A 45 -9.12 24.05 101.43
N ASP A 46 -8.24 24.61 100.61
CA ASP A 46 -8.55 24.97 99.22
C ASP A 46 -8.16 23.84 98.27
N LEU A 47 -9.17 23.20 97.69
CA LEU A 47 -9.12 22.08 96.74
C LEU A 47 -9.79 22.46 95.41
N ARG A 48 -9.94 23.77 95.13
CA ARG A 48 -10.45 24.26 93.85
C ARG A 48 -9.47 23.96 92.72
N ASP A 49 -9.99 23.98 91.49
CA ASP A 49 -9.20 23.76 90.27
C ASP A 49 -8.48 22.39 90.23
N ASN A 50 -9.07 21.35 90.82
CA ASN A 50 -8.70 19.94 90.61
C ASN A 50 -9.79 19.21 89.81
N TRP A 51 -9.43 18.14 89.10
CA TRP A 51 -10.39 17.22 88.47
C TRP A 51 -10.68 16.03 89.39
N TRP A 52 -11.94 15.61 89.44
CA TRP A 52 -12.43 14.60 90.37
C TRP A 52 -12.94 13.34 89.66
N GLY A 53 -12.40 12.98 88.50
CA GLY A 53 -12.86 11.80 87.74
C GLY A 53 -14.18 12.00 86.97
N SER A 54 -14.87 13.13 87.17
CA SER A 54 -16.10 13.49 86.46
C SER A 54 -16.16 15.00 86.18
N SER A 55 -16.73 15.37 85.04
CA SER A 55 -17.04 16.77 84.71
C SER A 55 -18.07 17.40 85.66
N THR A 56 -18.88 16.57 86.32
CA THR A 56 -19.84 16.97 87.35
C THR A 56 -19.22 17.30 88.72
N GLY A 57 -17.90 17.11 88.86
CA GLY A 57 -17.18 17.38 90.11
C GLY A 57 -17.25 16.23 91.12
N PRO A 58 -16.70 16.44 92.33
CA PRO A 58 -16.57 15.40 93.34
C PRO A 58 -17.91 14.99 93.94
N THR A 59 -18.00 13.75 94.41
CA THR A 59 -19.10 13.33 95.28
C THR A 59 -18.91 13.99 96.66
N HIS A 60 -19.77 14.95 97.00
CA HIS A 60 -19.77 15.65 98.29
C HIS A 60 -21.20 16.08 98.68
N ALA A 61 -21.46 16.30 99.97
CA ALA A 61 -22.77 16.70 100.45
C ALA A 61 -23.26 18.04 99.84
N ASP A 62 -22.33 18.97 99.60
CA ASP A 62 -22.59 20.27 98.97
C ASP A 62 -22.55 20.21 97.42
N ASN A 63 -22.28 19.03 96.84
CA ASN A 63 -22.40 18.75 95.40
C ASN A 63 -23.26 17.51 95.11
N PRO A 64 -24.59 17.55 95.35
CA PRO A 64 -25.47 16.39 95.25
C PRO A 64 -25.67 15.82 93.84
N GLY A 65 -25.08 16.45 92.80
CA GLY A 65 -25.04 15.95 91.43
C GLY A 65 -23.64 15.55 90.95
N GLY A 66 -22.63 15.59 91.82
CA GLY A 66 -21.28 15.17 91.51
C GLY A 66 -21.13 13.66 91.54
N ASN A 67 -20.70 13.09 90.42
CA ASN A 67 -20.44 11.65 90.26
C ASN A 67 -18.93 11.31 90.32
N GLY A 68 -18.09 12.29 90.65
CA GLY A 68 -16.65 12.10 90.79
C GLY A 68 -16.24 11.44 92.10
N ASP A 69 -14.93 11.25 92.27
CA ASP A 69 -14.29 10.76 93.49
C ASP A 69 -14.81 11.50 94.74
N VAL A 70 -14.97 10.76 95.84
CA VAL A 70 -15.55 11.28 97.08
C VAL A 70 -14.60 12.26 97.78
N ILE A 71 -15.14 13.33 98.36
CA ILE A 71 -14.43 14.12 99.38
C ILE A 71 -15.04 13.81 100.76
N GLU A 72 -14.24 13.21 101.64
CA GLU A 72 -14.59 12.96 103.04
C GLU A 72 -13.97 14.04 103.94
N SER A 73 -14.52 15.27 103.85
CA SER A 73 -14.23 16.38 104.74
C SER A 73 -15.32 17.46 104.67
N ASN A 74 -15.64 18.10 105.79
CA ASN A 74 -16.65 19.18 105.87
C ASN A 74 -16.04 20.59 105.77
N TYR A 75 -14.71 20.72 105.68
CA TYR A 75 -13.99 22.00 105.77
C TYR A 75 -13.12 22.23 104.53
N VAL A 76 -13.74 22.20 103.35
CA VAL A 76 -13.07 22.27 102.04
C VAL A 76 -13.77 23.27 101.10
N LEU A 77 -12.99 23.93 100.23
CA LEU A 77 -13.50 24.58 99.01
C LEU A 77 -13.07 23.72 97.82
N PHE A 78 -14.02 23.21 97.04
CA PHE A 78 -13.72 22.37 95.86
C PHE A 78 -14.38 22.89 94.56
N SER A 79 -15.09 24.03 94.63
CA SER A 79 -15.75 24.67 93.50
C SER A 79 -15.17 26.08 93.22
N PRO A 80 -14.76 26.41 91.98
CA PRO A 80 -14.82 25.56 90.79
C PRO A 80 -13.87 24.35 90.86
N TRP A 81 -14.24 23.31 90.13
CA TRP A 81 -13.42 22.15 89.81
C TRP A 81 -13.11 22.15 88.31
N LEU A 82 -12.09 21.40 87.89
CA LEU A 82 -11.82 21.16 86.48
C LEU A 82 -12.86 20.19 85.92
N VAL A 83 -13.34 20.46 84.70
CA VAL A 83 -14.35 19.61 84.03
C VAL A 83 -13.73 18.44 83.23
N ALA A 84 -12.41 18.45 83.03
CA ALA A 84 -11.63 17.40 82.37
C ALA A 84 -10.31 17.17 83.13
N ASN A 85 -9.68 16.02 82.89
CA ASN A 85 -8.46 15.60 83.56
C ASN A 85 -7.25 16.45 83.13
N PRO A 86 -6.60 17.23 84.03
CA PRO A 86 -5.41 18.03 83.67
C PRO A 86 -4.15 17.18 83.42
N ALA A 87 -4.20 15.87 83.67
CA ALA A 87 -3.09 14.94 83.50
C ALA A 87 -3.24 14.01 82.28
N LEU A 88 -4.34 14.14 81.52
CA LEU A 88 -4.42 13.59 80.16
C LEU A 88 -4.06 14.72 79.18
N PRO A 89 -3.35 14.45 78.08
CA PRO A 89 -3.29 15.36 76.95
C PRO A 89 -4.72 15.74 76.52
N GLN A 90 -4.91 16.99 76.09
CA GLN A 90 -6.04 17.28 75.22
C GLN A 90 -5.66 16.78 73.85
N ASN A 91 -6.45 15.84 73.30
CA ASN A 91 -6.30 15.36 71.93
C ASN A 91 -6.15 16.55 70.99
N ILE A 92 -5.00 16.66 70.34
CA ILE A 92 -4.80 17.59 69.23
C ILE A 92 -5.22 16.82 67.98
N ALA A 93 -5.85 17.49 67.01
CA ALA A 93 -6.18 16.81 65.77
C ALA A 93 -4.90 16.58 64.94
N PRO A 94 -4.75 15.44 64.27
CA PRO A 94 -3.57 15.16 63.47
C PRO A 94 -3.48 16.15 62.30
N VAL A 95 -2.29 16.29 61.74
CA VAL A 95 -2.00 17.17 60.62
C VAL A 95 -1.55 16.35 59.44
N LEU A 96 -2.29 16.48 58.33
CA LEU A 96 -1.84 16.09 57.00
C LEU A 96 -1.12 17.25 56.33
N SER A 97 -0.03 16.95 55.64
CA SER A 97 0.67 17.91 54.77
C SER A 97 1.27 17.21 53.56
N PHE A 98 1.37 17.94 52.45
CA PHE A 98 2.17 17.52 51.30
C PHE A 98 3.65 17.35 51.66
N ILE A 99 4.38 16.65 50.79
CA ILE A 99 5.78 16.28 51.02
C ILE A 99 6.68 17.25 50.26
N ASP A 100 7.74 17.74 50.92
CA ASP A 100 8.77 18.61 50.32
C ASP A 100 9.76 17.80 49.43
N ASP A 101 9.21 16.92 48.60
CA ASP A 101 9.90 16.07 47.62
C ASP A 101 9.39 16.41 46.20
N GLU A 102 10.28 16.29 45.21
CA GLU A 102 10.00 16.70 43.82
C GLU A 102 8.78 15.95 43.25
N GLY A 103 7.78 16.71 42.78
CA GLY A 103 6.56 16.18 42.19
C GLY A 103 5.38 15.96 43.15
N TYR A 104 5.49 16.25 44.46
CA TYR A 104 4.39 16.04 45.43
C TYR A 104 4.02 17.28 46.27
N VAL A 105 4.70 18.41 46.05
CA VAL A 105 4.74 19.54 47.00
C VAL A 105 3.40 20.27 47.19
N ASP A 106 2.58 20.34 46.14
CA ASP A 106 1.39 21.19 46.10
C ASP A 106 0.05 20.41 46.16
N ASP A 107 0.07 19.09 45.93
CA ASP A 107 -1.12 18.23 45.75
C ASP A 107 -0.95 16.76 46.19
N GLY A 108 0.27 16.28 46.44
CA GLY A 108 0.53 14.92 46.91
C GLY A 108 0.25 13.81 45.89
N VAL A 109 0.20 14.11 44.58
CA VAL A 109 0.16 13.10 43.50
C VAL A 109 1.34 13.29 42.56
N SER A 110 1.90 12.22 42.02
CA SER A 110 2.88 12.34 40.94
C SER A 110 2.87 11.12 39.99
N PRO A 111 2.82 11.32 38.66
CA PRO A 111 2.59 12.58 37.96
C PRO A 111 1.10 12.96 37.93
N ASP A 112 0.79 14.27 37.96
CA ASP A 112 -0.56 14.83 37.89
C ASP A 112 -1.28 14.49 36.57
N VAL A 113 -0.52 14.22 35.50
CA VAL A 113 -1.01 13.63 34.25
C VAL A 113 -0.30 12.31 34.04
N SER A 114 -1.04 11.20 34.13
CA SER A 114 -0.57 9.83 33.89
C SER A 114 -1.12 9.25 32.59
N PHE A 115 -0.48 8.19 32.08
CA PHE A 115 -0.76 7.56 30.79
C PHE A 115 -0.96 6.05 30.95
N ILE A 116 -2.14 5.55 30.54
CA ILE A 116 -2.54 4.14 30.69
C ILE A 116 -1.47 3.20 30.13
N GLY A 117 -0.95 2.32 30.98
CA GLY A 117 0.04 1.31 30.61
C GLY A 117 1.49 1.81 30.53
N SER A 118 1.74 3.11 30.68
CA SER A 118 3.08 3.72 30.72
C SER A 118 3.51 4.06 32.13
N ASP A 119 2.70 4.85 32.84
CA ASP A 119 2.89 5.23 34.24
C ASP A 119 1.57 5.21 35.01
N VAL A 120 1.64 5.41 36.33
CA VAL A 120 0.49 5.41 37.24
C VAL A 120 0.62 6.57 38.23
N PRO A 121 -0.49 7.22 38.61
CA PRO A 121 -0.45 8.32 39.56
C PRO A 121 -0.16 7.74 40.95
N ILE A 122 1.02 8.02 41.50
CA ILE A 122 1.39 7.63 42.85
C ILE A 122 0.94 8.74 43.78
N PHE A 123 0.28 8.39 44.89
CA PHE A 123 -0.18 9.35 45.88
C PHE A 123 0.66 9.24 47.13
N GLN A 124 1.19 10.35 47.63
CA GLN A 124 1.93 10.39 48.89
C GLN A 124 1.51 11.57 49.77
N ILE A 125 1.43 11.32 51.08
CA ILE A 125 1.07 12.35 52.06
C ILE A 125 1.83 12.15 53.38
N ALA A 126 2.22 13.24 54.03
CA ALA A 126 2.79 13.20 55.37
C ALA A 126 1.69 13.28 56.43
N PHE A 127 1.81 12.45 57.47
CA PHE A 127 0.98 12.45 58.67
C PHE A 127 1.85 12.80 59.87
N SER A 128 1.38 13.72 60.70
CA SER A 128 1.98 14.04 61.99
C SER A 128 0.92 14.30 63.04
N ASP A 129 1.21 13.92 64.28
CA ASP A 129 0.34 14.17 65.43
C ASP A 129 1.13 14.85 66.55
N ALA A 130 0.48 15.76 67.28
CA ALA A 130 1.16 16.66 68.22
C ALA A 130 1.25 16.11 69.65
N ASP A 131 0.32 15.26 70.08
CA ASP A 131 0.42 14.47 71.31
C ASP A 131 1.05 13.08 71.11
N GLY A 132 1.23 12.67 69.85
CA GLY A 132 2.05 11.53 69.43
C GLY A 132 1.26 10.26 69.14
N ASP A 133 -0.04 10.40 68.89
CA ASP A 133 -0.89 9.27 68.52
C ASP A 133 -0.58 8.76 67.10
N SER A 134 -0.79 7.46 66.91
CA SER A 134 -0.61 6.81 65.61
C SER A 134 -1.91 6.88 64.82
N ALA A 135 -1.83 7.09 63.50
CA ALA A 135 -3.00 7.06 62.65
C ALA A 135 -3.78 5.73 62.78
N GLU A 136 -5.07 5.82 63.08
CA GLU A 136 -6.01 4.71 62.91
C GLU A 136 -6.18 4.41 61.41
N PHE A 137 -6.27 5.46 60.60
CA PHE A 137 -6.19 5.37 59.15
C PHE A 137 -5.58 6.63 58.53
N VAL A 138 -4.94 6.45 57.37
CA VAL A 138 -4.71 7.47 56.34
C VAL A 138 -5.23 6.89 55.04
N ARG A 139 -6.04 7.65 54.30
CA ARG A 139 -6.71 7.18 53.07
C ARG A 139 -6.78 8.26 52.02
N LEU A 140 -6.69 7.82 50.77
CA LEU A 140 -7.03 8.58 49.58
C LEU A 140 -8.52 8.36 49.29
N VAL A 141 -9.23 9.42 48.92
CA VAL A 141 -10.61 9.37 48.44
C VAL A 141 -10.63 9.95 47.04
N VAL A 142 -11.12 9.19 46.05
CA VAL A 142 -11.24 9.62 44.64
C VAL A 142 -12.70 9.46 44.24
N GLY A 143 -13.41 10.57 44.04
CA GLY A 143 -14.88 10.55 43.92
C GLY A 143 -15.56 9.87 45.12
N ASP A 144 -16.28 8.79 44.88
CA ASP A 144 -16.94 7.97 45.91
C ASP A 144 -16.05 6.81 46.43
N ASP A 145 -14.91 6.53 45.80
CA ASP A 145 -14.04 5.39 46.12
C ASP A 145 -12.98 5.75 47.17
N VAL A 146 -12.67 4.79 48.06
CA VAL A 146 -11.82 5.01 49.24
C VAL A 146 -10.70 3.96 49.30
N TYR A 147 -9.46 4.45 49.27
CA TYR A 147 -8.24 3.63 49.22
C TYR A 147 -7.38 3.85 50.48
N SER A 148 -7.18 2.79 51.27
CA SER A 148 -6.25 2.84 52.41
C SER A 148 -4.81 3.00 51.93
N MET A 149 -4.08 3.98 52.49
CA MET A 149 -2.67 4.20 52.17
C MET A 149 -1.77 3.37 53.10
N ALA A 150 -0.62 2.92 52.58
CA ALA A 150 0.36 2.14 53.33
C ALA A 150 1.48 3.05 53.86
N THR A 151 2.01 2.75 55.05
CA THR A 151 3.12 3.51 55.64
C THR A 151 4.44 3.21 54.91
N SER A 152 5.03 4.20 54.24
CA SER A 152 6.33 4.08 53.55
C SER A 152 7.50 4.48 54.47
N ALA A 153 7.28 5.44 55.37
CA ALA A 153 8.22 5.85 56.42
C ALA A 153 7.47 6.29 57.69
N SER A 154 8.16 6.58 58.80
CA SER A 154 7.54 6.82 60.13
C SER A 154 6.58 8.02 60.25
N SER A 155 6.38 8.78 59.17
CA SER A 155 5.46 9.90 59.05
C SER A 155 4.90 10.06 57.64
N THR A 156 5.07 9.07 56.75
CA THR A 156 4.71 9.18 55.33
C THR A 156 3.88 7.97 54.91
N PHE A 157 2.80 8.26 54.18
CA PHE A 157 1.87 7.28 53.65
C PHE A 157 1.85 7.37 52.12
N GLU A 158 1.78 6.22 51.47
CA GLU A 158 1.82 6.05 50.02
C GLU A 158 0.67 5.17 49.54
N PHE A 159 0.12 5.49 48.37
CA PHE A 159 -0.74 4.60 47.61
C PHE A 159 -0.26 4.57 46.15
N VAL A 160 0.25 3.41 45.74
CA VAL A 160 0.51 3.07 44.35
C VAL A 160 -0.69 2.27 43.85
N PRO A 161 -1.54 2.81 42.94
CA PRO A 161 -2.67 2.08 42.41
C PRO A 161 -2.18 0.88 41.57
N PRO A 162 -2.80 -0.31 41.70
CA PRO A 162 -2.67 -1.36 40.70
C PRO A 162 -2.99 -0.87 39.29
N ALA A 163 -2.35 -1.48 38.28
CA ALA A 163 -2.61 -1.16 36.88
C ALA A 163 -4.10 -1.32 36.53
N GLY A 164 -4.66 -0.35 35.80
CA GLY A 164 -6.06 -0.34 35.38
C GLY A 164 -7.09 0.09 36.44
N VAL A 165 -6.67 0.57 37.62
CA VAL A 165 -7.59 1.13 38.63
C VAL A 165 -8.26 2.42 38.15
N PHE A 166 -7.50 3.29 37.48
CA PHE A 166 -8.01 4.51 36.87
C PHE A 166 -8.00 4.35 35.34
N GLY A 167 -9.14 4.58 34.70
CA GLY A 167 -9.27 4.63 33.24
C GLY A 167 -9.05 6.05 32.72
N LYS A 168 -9.24 6.29 31.42
CA LYS A 168 -9.08 7.62 30.84
C LYS A 168 -10.11 8.60 31.42
N GLY A 169 -9.65 9.73 31.93
CA GLY A 169 -10.50 10.79 32.51
C GLY A 169 -9.77 11.70 33.49
N ALA A 170 -10.40 12.82 33.83
CA ALA A 170 -10.01 13.65 34.97
C ALA A 170 -10.70 13.15 36.25
N TYR A 171 -9.99 13.19 37.37
CA TYR A 171 -10.41 12.67 38.65
C TYR A 171 -10.25 13.71 39.76
N GLU A 172 -11.31 13.93 40.53
CA GLU A 172 -11.30 14.74 41.74
C GLU A 172 -10.95 13.86 42.96
N TYR A 173 -10.03 14.31 43.81
CA TYR A 173 -9.58 13.56 44.99
C TYR A 173 -9.21 14.42 46.20
N HIS A 174 -9.10 13.77 47.36
CA HIS A 174 -8.55 14.35 48.57
C HIS A 174 -8.01 13.27 49.53
N PHE A 175 -7.28 13.70 50.56
CA PHE A 175 -6.78 12.82 51.62
C PHE A 175 -7.60 12.99 52.90
N GLU A 176 -7.77 11.90 53.64
CA GLU A 176 -8.33 11.90 54.99
C GLU A 176 -7.47 11.08 55.95
N ALA A 177 -7.42 11.51 57.21
CA ALA A 177 -6.75 10.79 58.29
C ALA A 177 -7.50 10.88 59.62
N SER A 178 -7.29 9.90 60.49
CA SER A 178 -7.83 9.84 61.85
C SER A 178 -6.81 9.25 62.82
N ASP A 179 -6.80 9.76 64.05
CA ASP A 179 -6.08 9.21 65.22
C ASP A 179 -6.95 8.19 66.03
N GLY A 180 -8.23 8.03 65.66
CA GLY A 180 -9.22 7.22 66.37
C GLY A 180 -10.18 8.00 67.31
N VAL A 181 -9.97 9.32 67.44
CA VAL A 181 -10.74 10.26 68.28
C VAL A 181 -11.20 11.48 67.47
N SER A 182 -10.36 11.93 66.54
CA SER A 182 -10.52 13.09 65.67
C SER A 182 -10.09 12.76 64.24
N SER A 183 -10.59 13.52 63.26
CA SER A 183 -10.32 13.27 61.85
C SER A 183 -10.10 14.57 61.09
N VAL A 184 -9.17 14.56 60.13
CA VAL A 184 -8.84 15.70 59.26
C VAL A 184 -8.87 15.32 57.80
N ARG A 185 -8.98 16.35 56.96
CA ARG A 185 -9.03 16.27 55.50
C ARG A 185 -8.03 17.26 54.90
N LEU A 186 -7.37 16.88 53.81
CA LEU A 186 -6.54 17.77 52.99
C LEU A 186 -6.92 17.60 51.51
N PRO A 187 -7.28 18.68 50.77
CA PRO A 187 -7.46 20.05 51.25
C PRO A 187 -8.67 20.19 52.21
N VAL A 188 -8.69 21.27 52.99
CA VAL A 188 -9.76 21.52 53.97
C VAL A 188 -11.10 21.82 53.30
N GLU A 189 -11.07 22.51 52.15
CA GLU A 189 -12.20 22.80 51.27
C GLU A 189 -11.76 22.60 49.81
N GLY A 190 -12.68 22.19 48.94
CA GLY A 190 -12.39 21.81 47.56
C GLY A 190 -11.93 20.35 47.40
N GLU A 191 -11.53 20.01 46.18
CA GLU A 191 -10.86 18.78 45.78
C GLU A 191 -9.53 19.14 45.10
N LEU A 192 -8.64 18.15 44.96
CA LEU A 192 -7.47 18.18 44.08
C LEU A 192 -7.83 17.44 42.78
N GLU A 193 -7.09 17.66 41.70
CA GLU A 193 -7.37 17.08 40.39
C GLU A 193 -6.13 16.36 39.84
N PHE A 194 -6.32 15.18 39.25
CA PHE A 194 -5.32 14.53 38.37
C PHE A 194 -6.01 13.99 37.12
N GLU A 195 -5.24 13.76 36.05
CA GLU A 195 -5.76 13.26 34.77
C GLU A 195 -5.06 11.98 34.35
N VAL A 196 -5.83 11.03 33.81
CA VAL A 196 -5.33 9.82 33.16
C VAL A 196 -5.69 9.89 31.68
N ARG A 197 -4.68 9.79 30.82
CA ARG A 197 -4.79 9.86 29.35
C ARG A 197 -4.39 8.52 28.72
N ASN A 198 -4.74 8.31 27.45
CA ASN A 198 -4.15 7.22 26.68
C ASN A 198 -2.72 7.60 26.27
N VAL A 199 -1.81 6.61 26.17
CA VAL A 199 -0.53 6.81 25.47
C VAL A 199 -0.85 7.23 24.02
N PRO A 200 -0.27 8.31 23.49
CA PRO A 200 -0.53 8.73 22.12
C PRO A 200 -0.17 7.64 21.10
N VAL A 201 -0.95 7.54 20.04
CA VAL A 201 -0.75 6.62 18.91
C VAL A 201 -0.52 7.44 17.65
N VAL A 202 0.47 7.08 16.83
CA VAL A 202 0.63 7.61 15.47
C VAL A 202 0.52 6.51 14.42
N LEU A 203 -0.36 6.72 13.46
CA LEU A 203 -0.55 5.88 12.28
C LEU A 203 0.33 6.41 11.13
N VAL A 204 1.19 5.55 10.59
CA VAL A 204 2.13 5.87 9.51
C VAL A 204 1.72 5.08 8.24
N PRO A 205 1.21 5.74 7.20
CA PRO A 205 0.73 5.09 5.99
C PRO A 205 1.87 4.55 5.10
N GLY A 206 1.52 3.71 4.14
CA GLY A 206 2.43 3.21 3.11
C GLY A 206 2.67 4.17 1.94
N ILE A 207 3.38 3.67 0.92
CA ILE A 207 3.52 4.38 -0.37
C ILE A 207 2.13 4.68 -0.96
N MET A 208 1.93 5.90 -1.46
CA MET A 208 0.66 6.39 -2.00
C MET A 208 -0.52 6.42 -1.00
N GLY A 209 -0.27 6.19 0.30
CA GLY A 209 -1.27 6.28 1.37
C GLY A 209 -1.53 7.69 1.92
N THR A 210 -1.17 8.75 1.20
CA THR A 210 -1.42 10.15 1.57
C THR A 210 -1.84 10.98 0.36
N ASP A 211 -2.84 11.84 0.54
CA ASP A 211 -3.32 12.73 -0.50
C ASP A 211 -2.22 13.70 -0.96
N LEU A 212 -2.10 13.93 -2.26
CA LEU A 212 -1.28 15.01 -2.82
C LEU A 212 -2.17 16.01 -3.55
N TRP A 213 -1.99 17.29 -3.20
CA TRP A 213 -2.74 18.43 -3.69
C TRP A 213 -1.84 19.38 -4.44
N LYS A 214 -2.39 20.10 -5.42
CA LYS A 214 -1.76 21.26 -6.05
C LYS A 214 -2.66 22.49 -5.86
N GLY A 215 -2.36 23.31 -4.86
CA GLY A 215 -3.28 24.37 -4.45
C GLY A 215 -4.60 23.77 -3.96
N ASP A 216 -5.70 24.09 -4.63
CA ASP A 216 -7.05 23.56 -4.32
C ASP A 216 -7.41 22.29 -5.13
N ASP A 217 -6.55 21.85 -6.06
CA ASP A 217 -6.80 20.69 -6.92
C ASP A 217 -6.22 19.41 -6.29
N LEU A 218 -7.04 18.36 -6.11
CA LEU A 218 -6.58 17.04 -5.70
C LEU A 218 -5.86 16.39 -6.90
N ILE A 219 -4.64 15.91 -6.70
CA ILE A 219 -3.86 15.20 -7.74
C ILE A 219 -3.77 13.71 -7.43
N TRP A 220 -3.80 13.35 -6.15
CA TRP A 220 -3.85 11.97 -5.70
C TRP A 220 -4.65 11.86 -4.39
N PRO A 221 -5.58 10.91 -4.25
CA PRO A 221 -6.16 10.03 -5.26
C PRO A 221 -7.42 10.66 -5.89
N ASP A 222 -7.30 11.48 -6.93
CA ASP A 222 -8.50 12.03 -7.62
C ASP A 222 -9.14 10.98 -8.54
N ILE A 223 -10.00 10.15 -7.93
CA ILE A 223 -10.77 9.09 -8.57
C ILE A 223 -11.72 9.63 -9.67
N VAL A 224 -12.14 10.89 -9.58
CA VAL A 224 -13.04 11.52 -10.56
C VAL A 224 -12.26 11.90 -11.82
N GLU A 225 -11.03 12.41 -11.64
CA GLU A 225 -10.12 12.68 -12.75
C GLU A 225 -9.57 11.39 -13.40
N MET A 226 -9.26 10.34 -12.62
CA MET A 226 -8.90 9.02 -13.17
C MET A 226 -10.00 8.46 -14.08
N GLY A 227 -11.27 8.57 -13.68
CA GLY A 227 -12.41 8.19 -14.52
C GLY A 227 -12.69 9.13 -15.71
N ARG A 228 -11.98 10.27 -15.83
CA ARG A 228 -12.19 11.29 -16.88
C ARG A 228 -11.05 11.31 -17.91
N ASP A 229 -9.82 11.12 -17.45
CA ASP A 229 -8.60 11.29 -18.21
C ASP A 229 -7.95 9.93 -18.47
N ILE A 230 -8.33 9.27 -19.57
CA ILE A 230 -7.91 7.90 -19.90
C ILE A 230 -6.38 7.86 -20.15
N GLY A 231 -5.62 7.46 -19.13
CA GLY A 231 -4.16 7.52 -19.07
C GLY A 231 -3.59 8.44 -17.99
N ASP A 232 -4.43 9.07 -17.17
CA ASP A 232 -4.09 9.86 -15.99
C ASP A 232 -3.07 11.00 -16.27
N ASP A 233 -3.17 11.68 -17.42
CA ASP A 233 -2.29 12.78 -17.81
C ASP A 233 -2.28 13.92 -16.76
N PHE A 234 -3.34 14.11 -15.98
CA PHE A 234 -3.37 15.07 -14.87
C PHE A 234 -2.28 14.79 -13.80
N MET A 235 -1.91 13.54 -13.57
CA MET A 235 -0.84 13.14 -12.63
C MET A 235 0.57 13.46 -13.13
N ASN A 236 0.75 13.98 -14.37
CA ASN A 236 2.06 14.42 -14.89
C ASN A 236 2.78 15.41 -13.95
N VAL A 237 2.05 16.19 -13.14
CA VAL A 237 2.65 17.15 -12.19
C VAL A 237 3.37 16.49 -11.02
N LEU A 238 3.16 15.18 -10.79
CA LEU A 238 3.83 14.44 -9.73
C LEU A 238 5.26 14.02 -10.08
N VAL A 239 5.69 14.18 -11.35
CA VAL A 239 7.04 13.81 -11.83
C VAL A 239 8.13 14.54 -11.05
N MET A 240 9.21 13.79 -10.81
CA MET A 240 10.41 14.25 -10.11
C MET A 240 11.58 14.41 -11.08
N ASP A 241 12.53 15.28 -10.73
CA ASP A 241 13.73 15.49 -11.53
C ASP A 241 14.72 14.32 -11.39
N SER A 242 15.78 14.29 -12.21
CA SER A 242 16.75 13.20 -12.20
C SER A 242 17.54 13.04 -10.89
N SER A 243 17.36 13.94 -9.91
CA SER A 243 17.98 13.88 -8.59
C SER A 243 16.99 13.46 -7.50
N GLY A 244 15.73 13.16 -7.85
CA GLY A 244 14.70 12.76 -6.91
C GLY A 244 14.01 13.91 -6.18
N PHE A 245 13.99 15.13 -6.73
CA PHE A 245 13.22 16.25 -6.18
C PHE A 245 11.93 16.52 -6.98
N PRO A 246 10.82 16.93 -6.34
CA PRO A 246 9.61 17.33 -7.05
C PRO A 246 9.88 18.42 -8.09
N THR A 247 9.44 18.22 -9.34
CA THR A 247 9.58 19.24 -10.40
C THR A 247 8.63 20.42 -10.19
N ASP A 248 7.53 20.19 -9.47
CA ASP A 248 6.54 21.18 -9.10
C ASP A 248 6.55 21.40 -7.58
N SER A 249 6.90 22.62 -7.16
CA SER A 249 6.98 23.01 -5.75
C SER A 249 5.63 23.43 -5.15
N GLU A 250 4.54 23.42 -5.93
CA GLU A 250 3.19 23.69 -5.44
C GLU A 250 2.48 22.42 -4.93
N ILE A 251 3.12 21.24 -5.03
CA ILE A 251 2.58 19.99 -4.49
C ILE A 251 2.71 19.97 -2.96
N THR A 252 1.59 19.69 -2.29
CA THR A 252 1.49 19.60 -0.82
C THR A 252 0.74 18.36 -0.38
N THR A 253 1.06 17.83 0.80
CA THR A 253 0.38 16.69 1.43
C THR A 253 -0.97 17.10 2.05
N GLY A 254 -1.99 16.28 1.85
CA GLY A 254 -3.28 16.37 2.54
C GLY A 254 -3.36 15.44 3.75
N ASP A 255 -4.46 14.70 3.87
CA ASP A 255 -4.65 13.66 4.90
C ASP A 255 -4.12 12.29 4.41
N ALA A 256 -4.09 11.29 5.27
CA ALA A 256 -3.90 9.91 4.81
C ALA A 256 -5.15 9.43 4.03
N VAL A 257 -4.95 8.56 3.04
CA VAL A 257 -6.08 7.99 2.29
C VAL A 257 -6.86 7.04 3.20
N ARG A 258 -8.03 7.48 3.69
CA ARG A 258 -8.81 6.75 4.70
C ARG A 258 -9.61 5.58 4.10
N ALA A 259 -10.26 5.83 2.97
CA ALA A 259 -11.12 4.87 2.28
C ALA A 259 -11.26 5.24 0.79
N ALA A 260 -11.74 4.28 0.01
CA ALA A 260 -12.12 4.43 -1.40
C ALA A 260 -13.55 3.88 -1.61
N PRO A 261 -14.19 4.07 -2.78
CA PRO A 261 -15.62 3.77 -2.97
C PRO A 261 -16.07 2.35 -2.60
N THR A 262 -15.17 1.37 -2.62
CA THR A 262 -15.44 -0.05 -2.29
C THR A 262 -14.52 -0.63 -1.21
N LYS A 263 -13.42 0.04 -0.84
CA LYS A 263 -12.35 -0.50 0.03
C LYS A 263 -12.03 0.42 1.21
N ASN A 264 -11.69 -0.15 2.36
CA ASN A 264 -11.36 0.58 3.58
C ASN A 264 -9.86 0.44 3.89
N ILE A 265 -9.14 1.55 4.03
CA ILE A 265 -7.68 1.55 4.24
C ILE A 265 -7.38 1.81 5.72
N PHE A 266 -7.71 2.99 6.22
CA PHE A 266 -7.52 3.40 7.62
C PHE A 266 -8.82 3.79 8.34
N GLU A 267 -9.92 4.08 7.62
CA GLU A 267 -11.17 4.55 8.23
C GLU A 267 -11.71 3.57 9.27
N GLY A 268 -11.68 2.27 8.99
CA GLY A 268 -12.13 1.22 9.91
C GLY A 268 -11.28 1.19 11.19
N LEU A 269 -9.96 1.27 11.05
CA LEU A 269 -9.05 1.26 12.18
C LEU A 269 -9.20 2.51 13.05
N ILE A 270 -9.37 3.69 12.44
CA ILE A 270 -9.61 4.95 13.14
C ILE A 270 -10.95 4.91 13.90
N ASN A 271 -11.99 4.30 13.32
CA ASN A 271 -13.27 4.09 14.00
C ASN A 271 -13.12 3.15 15.21
N ASP A 272 -12.42 2.01 15.07
CA ASP A 272 -12.19 1.09 16.18
C ASP A 272 -11.34 1.72 17.30
N PHE A 273 -10.38 2.61 16.97
CA PHE A 273 -9.68 3.42 17.97
C PHE A 273 -10.63 4.39 18.69
N SER A 274 -11.55 5.03 17.97
CA SER A 274 -12.57 5.89 18.57
C SER A 274 -13.49 5.12 19.52
N ASP A 275 -13.89 3.89 19.15
CA ASP A 275 -14.69 3.00 20.02
C ASP A 275 -13.87 2.48 21.23
N ALA A 276 -12.55 2.34 21.08
CA ALA A 276 -11.60 2.10 22.18
C ALA A 276 -11.32 3.36 23.03
N GLY A 277 -11.98 4.49 22.76
CA GLY A 277 -11.90 5.71 23.56
C GLY A 277 -10.76 6.66 23.20
N TYR A 278 -10.07 6.46 22.08
CA TYR A 278 -9.15 7.44 21.51
C TYR A 278 -9.90 8.58 20.79
N SER A 279 -9.19 9.64 20.43
CA SER A 279 -9.73 10.80 19.73
C SER A 279 -8.65 11.43 18.84
N GLU A 280 -8.98 11.63 17.57
CA GLU A 280 -8.05 12.23 16.60
C GLU A 280 -7.59 13.62 17.04
N ASN A 281 -6.30 13.90 16.81
CA ASN A 281 -5.60 15.12 17.22
C ASN A 281 -5.55 15.35 18.74
N THR A 282 -5.81 14.32 19.55
CA THR A 282 -5.70 14.37 21.02
C THR A 282 -4.76 13.27 21.52
N ASP A 283 -5.07 12.01 21.21
CA ASP A 283 -4.25 10.84 21.52
C ASP A 283 -4.19 9.83 20.37
N LEU A 284 -5.00 9.99 19.32
CA LEU A 284 -4.78 9.36 18.02
C LEU A 284 -4.29 10.40 17.01
N PHE A 285 -3.23 10.08 16.28
CA PHE A 285 -2.65 10.92 15.25
C PHE A 285 -2.39 10.12 13.98
N VAL A 286 -2.46 10.80 12.85
CA VAL A 286 -2.01 10.27 11.56
C VAL A 286 -0.82 11.09 11.10
N PHE A 287 0.15 10.44 10.46
CA PHE A 287 1.31 11.09 9.85
C PHE A 287 1.23 11.01 8.32
N PRO A 288 0.45 11.88 7.65
CA PRO A 288 0.52 12.03 6.21
C PRO A 288 1.89 12.60 5.80
N TYR A 289 2.49 12.04 4.75
CA TYR A 289 3.77 12.49 4.19
C TYR A 289 3.81 12.35 2.67
N ASP A 290 4.73 13.06 2.01
CA ASP A 290 4.92 12.95 0.56
C ASP A 290 5.67 11.65 0.26
N TRP A 291 4.89 10.61 0.00
CA TRP A 291 5.31 9.24 -0.28
C TRP A 291 6.21 9.09 -1.51
N ARG A 292 6.46 10.16 -2.28
CA ARG A 292 7.42 10.17 -3.38
C ARG A 292 8.86 10.41 -2.91
N LEU A 293 9.03 11.07 -1.76
CA LEU A 293 10.33 11.51 -1.25
C LEU A 293 11.14 10.37 -0.62
N ASP A 294 12.45 10.57 -0.61
CA ASP A 294 13.44 9.75 0.10
C ASP A 294 13.02 9.48 1.57
N ILE A 295 13.03 8.21 1.96
CA ILE A 295 12.54 7.75 3.27
C ILE A 295 13.38 8.35 4.42
N ARG A 296 14.67 8.62 4.22
CA ARG A 296 15.54 9.25 5.23
C ARG A 296 15.16 10.71 5.46
N THR A 297 14.69 11.40 4.42
CA THR A 297 14.11 12.75 4.55
C THR A 297 12.78 12.71 5.28
N SER A 298 11.89 11.79 4.90
CA SER A 298 10.57 11.61 5.55
C SER A 298 10.71 11.20 7.03
N ALA A 299 11.75 10.44 7.40
CA ALA A 299 12.02 10.02 8.78
C ALA A 299 12.34 11.20 9.72
N GLN A 300 12.94 12.27 9.20
CA GLN A 300 13.11 13.51 9.97
C GLN A 300 11.77 14.20 10.20
N SER A 301 10.88 14.22 9.20
CA SER A 301 9.53 14.78 9.36
C SER A 301 8.67 13.98 10.34
N LEU A 302 8.81 12.64 10.37
CA LEU A 302 8.18 11.79 11.39
C LEU A 302 8.74 12.12 12.78
N LYS A 303 10.05 12.37 12.91
CA LYS A 303 10.65 12.80 14.17
C LYS A 303 10.07 14.12 14.67
N ASP A 304 9.97 15.11 13.79
CA ASP A 304 9.44 16.43 14.13
C ASP A 304 7.95 16.33 14.56
N LYS A 305 7.16 15.44 13.93
CA LYS A 305 5.77 15.16 14.34
C LYS A 305 5.70 14.47 15.71
N ILE A 306 6.52 13.45 15.96
CA ILE A 306 6.57 12.74 17.24
C ILE A 306 6.98 13.69 18.37
N ASP A 307 8.03 14.49 18.17
CA ASP A 307 8.43 15.52 19.13
C ASP A 307 7.29 16.51 19.43
N SER A 308 6.52 16.93 18.41
CA SER A 308 5.34 17.79 18.60
C SER A 308 4.28 17.10 19.48
N ILE A 309 3.91 15.85 19.17
CA ILE A 309 2.90 15.09 19.93
C ILE A 309 3.32 14.91 21.40
N LEU A 310 4.57 14.53 21.67
CA LEU A 310 5.07 14.34 23.03
C LEU A 310 5.04 15.65 23.83
N ASN A 311 5.44 16.77 23.20
CA ASN A 311 5.38 18.10 23.83
C ASN A 311 3.94 18.62 24.04
N GLU A 312 3.01 18.35 23.12
CA GLU A 312 1.61 18.77 23.20
C GLU A 312 0.81 17.96 24.25
N THR A 313 1.07 16.65 24.33
CA THR A 313 0.35 15.74 25.23
C THR A 313 0.95 15.66 26.63
N GLY A 314 2.25 15.95 26.77
CA GLY A 314 3.05 15.73 27.99
C GLY A 314 3.59 14.30 28.13
N SER A 315 3.23 13.39 27.21
CA SER A 315 3.66 12.00 27.30
C SER A 315 5.16 11.83 27.09
N GLN A 316 5.74 10.85 27.78
CA GLN A 316 7.12 10.41 27.55
C GLN A 316 7.21 9.29 26.50
N LYS A 317 6.06 8.75 26.07
CA LYS A 317 5.95 7.60 25.18
C LYS A 317 4.93 7.85 24.06
N ILE A 318 5.17 7.24 22.90
CA ILE A 318 4.22 7.17 21.79
C ILE A 318 4.24 5.76 21.19
N ASP A 319 3.07 5.25 20.82
CA ASP A 319 2.94 4.00 20.09
C ASP A 319 2.86 4.27 18.59
N VAL A 320 3.59 3.51 17.78
CA VAL A 320 3.66 3.68 16.33
C VAL A 320 3.08 2.46 15.65
N MET A 321 2.06 2.65 14.81
CA MET A 321 1.57 1.65 13.87
C MET A 321 1.98 2.08 12.46
N ALA A 322 2.67 1.21 11.73
CA ALA A 322 3.29 1.53 10.46
C ALA A 322 2.94 0.48 9.39
N HIS A 323 2.33 0.94 8.31
CA HIS A 323 1.88 0.10 7.20
C HIS A 323 2.84 0.16 6.01
N SER A 324 3.12 -0.99 5.40
CA SER A 324 3.90 -1.08 4.15
C SER A 324 5.23 -0.31 4.26
N MET A 325 5.54 0.57 3.30
CA MET A 325 6.71 1.47 3.31
C MET A 325 6.82 2.34 4.58
N GLY A 326 5.71 2.65 5.25
CA GLY A 326 5.69 3.34 6.54
C GLY A 326 6.51 2.60 7.62
N GLY A 327 6.62 1.27 7.52
CA GLY A 327 7.48 0.48 8.42
C GLY A 327 8.97 0.67 8.18
N LEU A 328 9.40 0.86 6.93
CA LEU A 328 10.79 1.23 6.61
C LEU A 328 11.11 2.64 7.13
N LEU A 329 10.15 3.56 6.99
CA LEU A 329 10.19 4.91 7.55
C LEU A 329 10.29 4.89 9.10
N ALA A 330 9.54 4.02 9.78
CA ALA A 330 9.62 3.85 11.23
C ALA A 330 10.97 3.22 11.68
N LYS A 331 11.50 2.23 10.94
CA LYS A 331 12.86 1.69 11.15
C LYS A 331 13.91 2.81 11.05
N GLN A 332 13.84 3.63 10.00
CA GLN A 332 14.77 4.74 9.77
C GLN A 332 14.67 5.83 10.87
N TYR A 333 13.47 6.11 11.39
CA TYR A 333 13.29 6.96 12.56
C TYR A 333 14.04 6.41 13.79
N VAL A 334 13.90 5.11 14.09
CA VAL A 334 14.59 4.49 15.24
C VAL A 334 16.10 4.46 15.06
N LEU A 335 16.61 4.20 13.85
CA LEU A 335 18.05 4.26 13.56
C LEU A 335 18.64 5.66 13.79
N ASN A 336 17.90 6.71 13.42
CA ASN A 336 18.36 8.09 13.56
C ASN A 336 18.27 8.63 15.01
N ASN A 337 17.31 8.14 15.81
CA ASN A 337 16.91 8.78 17.07
C ASN A 337 16.94 7.86 18.30
N GLY A 338 17.09 6.55 18.11
CA GLY A 338 16.83 5.53 19.13
C GLY A 338 15.33 5.28 19.34
N SER A 339 15.02 4.32 20.23
CA SER A 339 13.65 3.90 20.54
C SER A 339 13.11 4.42 21.88
N SER A 340 13.83 5.31 22.57
CA SER A 340 13.48 5.71 23.94
C SER A 340 12.11 6.40 24.07
N SER A 341 11.67 7.08 23.01
CA SER A 341 10.34 7.69 22.86
C SER A 341 9.23 6.69 22.54
N LEU A 342 9.55 5.49 22.06
CA LEU A 342 8.55 4.52 21.63
C LEU A 342 8.05 3.66 22.80
N GLY A 343 6.74 3.49 22.89
CA GLY A 343 6.11 2.43 23.68
C GLY A 343 6.11 1.16 22.85
N LYS A 344 5.20 1.09 21.87
CA LYS A 344 5.03 0.00 20.91
C LYS A 344 5.41 0.38 19.49
N LEU A 345 5.80 -0.62 18.71
CA LEU A 345 6.08 -0.48 17.27
C LEU A 345 5.44 -1.64 16.49
N ILE A 346 4.34 -1.37 15.80
CA ILE A 346 3.56 -2.37 15.07
C ILE A 346 3.83 -2.22 13.58
N PHE A 347 4.46 -3.23 12.97
CA PHE A 347 4.64 -3.34 11.52
C PHE A 347 3.46 -4.10 10.91
N VAL A 348 2.91 -3.58 9.81
CA VAL A 348 1.81 -4.24 9.06
C VAL A 348 2.17 -4.29 7.57
N GLY A 349 2.42 -5.50 7.05
CA GLY A 349 2.77 -5.71 5.64
C GLY A 349 4.06 -5.01 5.19
N THR A 350 5.01 -4.76 6.11
CA THR A 350 6.22 -3.99 5.79
C THR A 350 7.18 -4.78 4.89
N PRO A 351 7.60 -4.26 3.72
CA PRO A 351 8.62 -4.90 2.89
C PRO A 351 10.02 -4.66 3.46
N HIS A 352 10.40 -5.36 4.54
CA HIS A 352 11.62 -5.05 5.28
C HIS A 352 12.91 -5.11 4.46
N LEU A 353 12.94 -5.93 3.39
CA LEU A 353 14.04 -6.05 2.42
C LEU A 353 13.61 -5.66 0.99
N GLY A 354 12.54 -4.88 0.82
CA GLY A 354 11.96 -4.53 -0.48
C GLY A 354 11.02 -5.61 -1.07
N ALA A 355 10.47 -5.35 -2.27
CA ALA A 355 9.48 -6.24 -2.92
C ALA A 355 9.64 -6.27 -4.46
N PRO A 356 9.56 -7.45 -5.12
CA PRO A 356 9.71 -7.56 -6.58
C PRO A 356 8.72 -6.71 -7.40
N LYS A 357 7.57 -6.35 -6.82
CA LYS A 357 6.56 -5.50 -7.45
C LYS A 357 7.06 -4.07 -7.72
N ALA A 358 8.02 -3.56 -6.94
CA ALA A 358 8.69 -2.28 -7.23
C ALA A 358 9.51 -2.35 -8.54
N ALA A 359 10.26 -3.44 -8.75
CA ALA A 359 11.00 -3.66 -9.99
C ALA A 359 10.06 -3.83 -11.20
N LYS A 360 8.94 -4.54 -11.02
CA LYS A 360 7.88 -4.64 -12.03
C LYS A 360 7.35 -3.26 -12.42
N THR A 361 7.02 -2.43 -11.42
CA THR A 361 6.47 -1.08 -11.61
C THR A 361 7.39 -0.20 -12.45
N LEU A 362 8.69 -0.21 -12.15
CA LEU A 362 9.69 0.57 -12.90
C LEU A 362 9.89 0.06 -14.34
N LEU A 363 10.00 -1.26 -14.54
CA LEU A 363 10.33 -1.87 -15.84
C LEU A 363 9.15 -1.99 -16.80
N PHE A 364 7.97 -2.34 -16.31
CA PHE A 364 6.82 -2.74 -17.14
C PHE A 364 5.54 -1.95 -16.85
N GLY A 365 5.54 -1.15 -15.78
CA GLY A 365 4.34 -0.57 -15.21
C GLY A 365 3.57 -1.56 -14.34
N ASP A 366 2.97 -1.00 -13.31
CA ASP A 366 2.10 -1.69 -12.36
C ASP A 366 1.26 -0.62 -11.63
N ASN A 367 0.32 -1.06 -10.80
CA ASN A 367 -0.44 -0.17 -9.92
C ASN A 367 -0.03 -0.29 -8.44
N LEU A 368 1.01 -1.06 -8.09
CA LEU A 368 1.46 -1.30 -6.70
C LEU A 368 0.38 -1.94 -5.79
N GLY A 369 -0.59 -2.65 -6.38
CA GLY A 369 -1.76 -3.16 -5.67
C GLY A 369 -2.88 -2.12 -5.48
N ILE A 370 -2.69 -0.90 -5.97
CA ILE A 370 -3.60 0.24 -5.71
C ILE A 370 -4.80 0.26 -6.67
N ALA A 371 -4.76 -0.42 -7.83
CA ALA A 371 -5.95 -0.49 -8.69
C ALA A 371 -7.09 -1.34 -8.08
N LEU A 372 -6.78 -2.22 -7.12
CA LEU A 372 -7.77 -2.92 -6.29
C LEU A 372 -8.58 -1.94 -5.41
N ILE A 373 -8.05 -0.73 -5.20
CA ILE A 373 -8.66 0.38 -4.47
C ILE A 373 -9.34 1.38 -5.44
N PHE A 374 -8.69 1.65 -6.58
CA PHE A 374 -9.14 2.61 -7.60
C PHE A 374 -9.14 1.97 -9.00
N SER A 375 -10.31 1.55 -9.47
CA SER A 375 -10.50 0.72 -10.66
C SER A 375 -10.16 1.37 -12.03
N ALA A 376 -9.71 2.62 -12.06
CA ALA A 376 -9.39 3.38 -13.28
C ALA A 376 -7.90 3.80 -13.37
N LEU A 377 -7.04 3.30 -12.49
CA LEU A 377 -5.64 3.75 -12.39
C LEU A 377 -4.72 3.13 -13.45
N SER A 378 -4.14 3.96 -14.32
CA SER A 378 -3.25 3.53 -15.39
C SER A 378 -1.87 3.09 -14.87
N SER A 379 -1.55 1.80 -15.05
CA SER A 379 -0.22 1.24 -14.76
C SER A 379 0.92 1.98 -15.50
N SER A 380 0.65 2.45 -16.71
CA SER A 380 1.58 3.27 -17.51
C SER A 380 1.82 4.67 -16.93
N ARG A 381 0.83 5.26 -16.27
CA ARG A 381 1.00 6.54 -15.55
C ARG A 381 1.88 6.36 -14.34
N ILE A 382 1.60 5.33 -13.55
CA ILE A 382 2.39 5.00 -12.37
C ILE A 382 3.84 4.74 -12.76
N GLN A 383 4.09 3.92 -13.80
CA GLN A 383 5.43 3.74 -14.36
C GLN A 383 6.13 5.07 -14.64
N TYR A 384 5.43 5.98 -15.32
CA TYR A 384 5.97 7.27 -15.76
C TYR A 384 6.33 8.20 -14.59
N ILE A 385 5.48 8.32 -13.55
CA ILE A 385 5.80 9.15 -12.39
C ILE A 385 6.86 8.50 -11.48
N SER A 386 6.93 7.16 -11.45
CA SER A 386 7.89 6.37 -10.68
C SER A 386 9.34 6.46 -11.18
N GLN A 387 9.58 6.84 -12.45
CA GLN A 387 10.93 6.82 -13.06
C GLN A 387 12.01 7.56 -12.25
N ASN A 388 11.63 8.61 -11.51
CA ASN A 388 12.54 9.44 -10.73
C ASN A 388 12.13 9.56 -9.24
N MET A 389 11.34 8.62 -8.72
CA MET A 389 10.77 8.70 -7.37
C MET A 389 11.65 7.98 -6.35
N PRO A 390 12.43 8.64 -5.46
CA PRO A 390 13.35 7.95 -4.56
C PRO A 390 12.75 6.74 -3.82
N SER A 391 11.55 6.92 -3.28
CA SER A 391 10.87 5.90 -2.47
C SER A 391 10.56 4.59 -3.19
N ILE A 392 10.32 4.59 -4.51
CA ILE A 392 10.10 3.33 -5.24
C ILE A 392 11.39 2.57 -5.52
N TYR A 393 12.53 3.28 -5.59
CA TYR A 393 13.86 2.65 -5.66
C TYR A 393 14.24 2.08 -4.28
N GLU A 394 13.91 2.78 -3.19
CA GLU A 394 14.04 2.31 -1.79
C GLU A 394 13.06 1.17 -1.42
N LEU A 395 12.22 0.72 -2.35
CA LEU A 395 11.37 -0.48 -2.25
C LEU A 395 11.84 -1.64 -3.14
N LEU A 396 12.91 -1.47 -3.93
CA LEU A 396 13.52 -2.56 -4.69
C LEU A 396 14.10 -3.62 -3.75
N PRO A 397 14.06 -4.92 -4.12
CA PRO A 397 14.63 -5.95 -3.26
C PRO A 397 16.16 -5.79 -3.09
N SER A 398 16.61 -5.76 -1.84
CA SER A 398 18.00 -5.49 -1.46
C SER A 398 18.96 -6.67 -1.70
N GLU A 399 20.27 -6.48 -1.48
CA GLU A 399 21.22 -7.59 -1.50
C GLU A 399 20.88 -8.65 -0.43
N SER A 400 20.36 -8.21 0.73
CA SER A 400 19.84 -9.07 1.79
C SER A 400 18.62 -9.88 1.31
N TYR A 401 17.71 -9.31 0.52
CA TYR A 401 16.61 -10.07 -0.09
C TYR A 401 17.16 -11.14 -1.05
N VAL A 402 18.07 -10.77 -1.97
CA VAL A 402 18.60 -11.70 -2.97
C VAL A 402 19.35 -12.86 -2.32
N SER A 403 20.02 -12.62 -1.19
CA SER A 403 20.77 -13.64 -0.45
C SER A 403 19.95 -14.49 0.53
N SER A 404 18.83 -13.99 1.06
CA SER A 404 18.01 -14.70 2.07
C SER A 404 16.68 -15.26 1.54
N VAL A 405 16.02 -14.55 0.62
CA VAL A 405 14.75 -14.93 -0.02
C VAL A 405 15.00 -15.55 -1.39
N GLY A 406 15.89 -14.96 -2.18
CA GLY A 406 16.29 -15.43 -3.50
C GLY A 406 16.20 -14.36 -4.58
N SER A 407 16.63 -14.71 -5.81
CA SER A 407 16.64 -13.75 -6.91
C SER A 407 15.25 -13.43 -7.44
N TYR A 408 14.96 -12.14 -7.60
CA TYR A 408 13.69 -11.62 -8.10
C TYR A 408 13.66 -11.36 -9.61
N TYR A 409 14.79 -11.54 -10.30
CA TYR A 409 14.88 -11.33 -11.74
C TYR A 409 15.88 -12.30 -12.41
N GLY A 410 15.62 -12.67 -13.67
CA GLY A 410 16.59 -13.42 -14.46
C GLY A 410 16.14 -13.68 -15.90
N GLU A 411 16.96 -14.41 -16.65
CA GLU A 411 16.68 -14.81 -18.03
C GLU A 411 17.12 -16.25 -18.32
N LEU A 412 16.67 -16.89 -19.42
CA LEU A 412 17.09 -18.27 -19.73
C LEU A 412 18.61 -18.43 -19.79
N GLY A 413 19.11 -19.48 -19.14
CA GLY A 413 20.54 -19.71 -18.93
C GLY A 413 21.14 -18.96 -17.74
N ASN A 414 20.48 -17.95 -17.17
CA ASN A 414 20.84 -17.30 -15.90
C ASN A 414 19.58 -16.77 -15.17
N VAL A 415 18.76 -17.68 -14.65
CA VAL A 415 17.44 -17.34 -14.06
C VAL A 415 17.48 -16.86 -12.61
N GLY A 416 18.66 -16.82 -12.00
CA GLY A 416 18.87 -16.24 -10.68
C GLY A 416 19.98 -15.20 -10.76
N TYR A 417 19.65 -13.99 -11.22
CA TYR A 417 20.61 -12.90 -11.18
C TYR A 417 21.01 -12.61 -9.74
N ASP A 418 22.31 -12.42 -9.50
CA ASP A 418 22.77 -11.82 -8.26
C ASP A 418 22.35 -10.33 -8.19
N TYR A 419 22.57 -9.70 -7.03
CA TYR A 419 22.17 -8.30 -6.83
C TYR A 419 22.84 -7.35 -7.84
N ALA A 420 24.14 -7.55 -8.11
CA ALA A 420 24.90 -6.72 -9.05
C ALA A 420 24.45 -6.94 -10.51
N GLN A 421 24.12 -8.16 -10.90
CA GLN A 421 23.53 -8.48 -12.20
C GLN A 421 22.15 -7.83 -12.37
N THR A 422 21.33 -7.83 -11.31
CA THR A 422 20.00 -7.22 -11.34
C THR A 422 20.08 -5.69 -11.38
N SER A 423 20.93 -5.07 -10.55
CA SER A 423 21.19 -3.62 -10.60
C SER A 423 21.73 -3.18 -11.97
N ALA A 424 22.67 -3.93 -12.55
CA ALA A 424 23.16 -3.68 -13.91
C ALA A 424 22.07 -3.85 -14.99
N TYR A 425 21.15 -4.81 -14.82
CA TYR A 425 20.00 -4.98 -15.72
C TYR A 425 19.05 -3.77 -15.63
N LEU A 426 18.68 -3.34 -14.42
CA LEU A 426 17.84 -2.16 -14.18
C LEU A 426 18.47 -0.91 -14.83
N ALA A 427 19.75 -0.64 -14.58
CA ALA A 427 20.50 0.47 -15.19
C ALA A 427 20.57 0.39 -16.73
N SER A 428 20.61 -0.82 -17.31
CA SER A 428 20.60 -1.00 -18.77
C SER A 428 19.24 -0.71 -19.43
N HIS A 429 18.16 -0.63 -18.64
CA HIS A 429 16.80 -0.28 -19.07
C HIS A 429 16.45 1.20 -18.82
N GLU A 430 17.47 2.07 -18.86
CA GLU A 430 17.36 3.54 -18.72
C GLU A 430 16.81 4.03 -17.36
N LEU A 431 16.71 3.16 -16.35
CA LEU A 431 16.33 3.53 -14.99
C LEU A 431 17.41 4.41 -14.33
N ASN A 432 16.99 5.24 -13.37
CA ASN A 432 17.83 6.29 -12.81
C ASN A 432 18.92 5.72 -11.88
N THR A 433 20.15 5.69 -12.38
CA THR A 433 21.30 5.15 -11.64
C THR A 433 21.63 5.91 -10.35
N ILE A 434 21.31 7.21 -10.27
CA ILE A 434 21.51 7.99 -9.03
C ILE A 434 20.58 7.48 -7.93
N LEU A 435 19.35 7.08 -8.30
CA LEU A 435 18.37 6.54 -7.35
C LEU A 435 18.62 5.06 -7.04
N LEU A 436 19.16 4.28 -7.99
CA LEU A 436 19.67 2.92 -7.71
C LEU A 436 20.81 2.96 -6.67
N ASP A 437 21.85 3.79 -6.90
CA ASP A 437 22.97 3.97 -5.96
C ASP A 437 22.45 4.46 -4.58
N SER A 438 21.50 5.40 -4.58
CA SER A 438 20.89 5.96 -3.37
C SER A 438 20.06 4.96 -2.55
N ALA A 439 19.41 4.01 -3.23
CA ALA A 439 18.63 2.93 -2.61
C ALA A 439 19.53 1.80 -2.07
N GLU A 440 20.65 1.51 -2.75
CA GLU A 440 21.70 0.64 -2.21
C GLU A 440 22.28 1.23 -0.91
N ASP A 441 22.55 2.55 -0.88
CA ASP A 441 22.95 3.29 0.33
C ASP A 441 21.84 3.34 1.42
N PHE A 442 20.56 3.17 1.06
CA PHE A 442 19.45 3.12 2.02
C PHE A 442 19.32 1.75 2.69
N HIS A 443 19.48 0.67 1.92
CA HIS A 443 19.53 -0.71 2.41
C HIS A 443 20.86 -1.05 3.11
N SER A 444 21.24 -0.24 4.10
CA SER A 444 22.39 -0.51 4.96
C SER A 444 22.15 -1.74 5.83
N SER A 445 23.22 -2.38 6.31
CA SER A 445 23.14 -3.51 7.24
C SER A 445 22.31 -3.18 8.50
N GLU A 446 22.37 -1.95 9.00
CA GLU A 446 21.61 -1.49 10.16
C GLU A 446 20.11 -1.38 9.88
N LEU A 447 19.71 -1.11 8.63
CA LEU A 447 18.31 -1.13 8.21
C LEU A 447 17.84 -2.56 7.92
N ASP A 448 18.58 -3.35 7.14
CA ASP A 448 18.14 -4.69 6.72
C ASP A 448 18.18 -5.69 7.90
N ASP A 449 19.25 -5.69 8.72
CA ASP A 449 19.39 -6.55 9.91
C ASP A 449 18.74 -5.94 11.18
N PHE A 450 17.82 -4.99 11.04
CA PHE A 450 17.26 -4.21 12.17
C PHE A 450 16.74 -5.09 13.32
N ASP A 451 17.29 -4.85 14.51
CA ASP A 451 16.90 -5.52 15.75
C ASP A 451 15.83 -4.71 16.50
N ALA A 452 14.59 -5.19 16.47
CA ALA A 452 13.47 -4.57 17.16
C ALA A 452 13.28 -5.07 18.60
N SER A 453 14.09 -6.02 19.09
CA SER A 453 13.96 -6.59 20.45
C SER A 453 14.20 -5.60 21.59
N GLY A 454 14.78 -4.43 21.29
CA GLY A 454 14.89 -3.29 22.19
C GLY A 454 13.61 -2.43 22.30
N VAL A 455 12.51 -2.84 21.67
CA VAL A 455 11.20 -2.15 21.61
C VAL A 455 10.09 -3.18 21.85
N ASP A 456 8.92 -2.75 22.33
CA ASP A 456 7.74 -3.63 22.33
C ASP A 456 7.15 -3.72 20.90
N ALA A 457 7.86 -4.47 20.05
CA ALA A 457 7.60 -4.55 18.63
C ALA A 457 6.70 -5.75 18.26
N TYR A 458 5.88 -5.57 17.22
CA TYR A 458 4.96 -6.57 16.69
C TYR A 458 5.03 -6.59 15.16
N ASN A 459 4.93 -7.75 14.53
CA ASN A 459 4.96 -7.88 13.07
C ASN A 459 3.73 -8.64 12.54
N ILE A 460 2.91 -7.97 11.74
CA ILE A 460 1.66 -8.48 11.16
C ILE A 460 1.83 -8.65 9.65
N ASN A 461 1.73 -9.91 9.19
CA ASN A 461 2.02 -10.33 7.82
C ASN A 461 0.75 -10.84 7.11
N GLY A 462 0.60 -10.58 5.81
CA GLY A 462 -0.26 -11.41 4.96
C GLY A 462 0.43 -12.73 4.62
N CYS A 463 -0.34 -13.81 4.58
CA CYS A 463 0.20 -15.19 4.66
C CYS A 463 -0.11 -16.05 3.42
N THR A 464 -1.32 -15.99 2.88
CA THR A 464 -1.78 -16.92 1.82
C THR A 464 -2.21 -16.24 0.53
N THR A 465 -1.97 -14.94 0.38
CA THR A 465 -2.26 -14.21 -0.86
C THR A 465 -1.11 -14.44 -1.86
N PRO A 466 -1.40 -14.88 -3.10
CA PRO A 466 -0.38 -15.14 -4.13
C PRO A 466 0.39 -13.86 -4.47
N THR A 467 1.72 -13.89 -4.31
CA THR A 467 2.57 -12.70 -4.41
C THR A 467 3.77 -12.95 -5.33
N ILE A 468 4.12 -11.98 -6.19
CA ILE A 468 5.26 -12.10 -7.11
C ILE A 468 6.57 -12.22 -6.33
N SER A 469 7.27 -13.35 -6.49
CA SER A 469 8.60 -13.59 -5.92
C SER A 469 9.73 -13.41 -6.92
N SER A 470 9.51 -13.68 -8.22
CA SER A 470 10.51 -13.54 -9.27
C SER A 470 9.92 -13.37 -10.68
N ILE A 471 10.62 -12.63 -11.54
CA ILE A 471 10.29 -12.42 -12.97
C ILE A 471 11.40 -13.01 -13.83
N ILE A 472 11.07 -13.97 -14.70
CA ILE A 472 12.03 -14.63 -15.58
C ILE A 472 11.71 -14.30 -17.04
N LYS A 473 12.63 -13.64 -17.73
CA LYS A 473 12.57 -13.46 -19.18
C LYS A 473 12.89 -14.79 -19.88
N ARG A 474 11.91 -15.38 -20.56
CA ARG A 474 12.07 -16.64 -21.29
C ARG A 474 12.70 -16.40 -22.66
N ASN A 475 11.85 -16.16 -23.65
CA ASN A 475 12.25 -16.07 -25.05
C ASN A 475 12.28 -14.61 -25.47
N ASP A 476 13.25 -14.21 -26.30
CA ASP A 476 13.28 -12.87 -26.88
C ASP A 476 13.13 -12.96 -28.40
N SER A 477 12.28 -12.10 -28.97
CA SER A 477 11.93 -12.15 -30.38
C SER A 477 11.61 -10.76 -30.93
N PHE A 478 11.67 -10.60 -32.25
CA PHE A 478 11.27 -9.36 -32.92
C PHE A 478 9.80 -8.97 -32.66
N SER A 479 8.95 -9.96 -32.34
CA SER A 479 7.53 -9.82 -31.98
C SER A 479 7.28 -9.54 -30.49
N GLY A 480 8.33 -9.44 -29.66
CA GLY A 480 8.21 -9.26 -28.20
C GLY A 480 8.97 -10.34 -27.40
N SER A 481 9.04 -10.14 -26.08
CA SER A 481 9.67 -11.09 -25.15
C SER A 481 8.61 -11.88 -24.37
N GLU A 482 8.80 -13.19 -24.24
CA GLU A 482 8.02 -14.06 -23.34
C GLU A 482 8.57 -13.96 -21.92
N TYR A 483 7.70 -13.81 -20.93
CA TYR A 483 8.06 -13.77 -19.51
C TYR A 483 7.41 -14.92 -18.73
N SER A 484 7.88 -15.16 -17.52
CA SER A 484 7.26 -16.05 -16.54
C SER A 484 7.36 -15.44 -15.15
N LEU A 485 6.34 -15.71 -14.33
CA LEU A 485 6.29 -15.33 -12.94
C LEU A 485 6.46 -16.56 -12.05
N THR A 486 7.24 -16.39 -10.98
CA THR A 486 7.15 -17.25 -9.80
C THR A 486 6.31 -16.52 -8.76
N LEU A 487 5.40 -17.24 -8.11
CA LEU A 487 4.54 -16.74 -7.05
C LEU A 487 4.85 -17.46 -5.73
N SER A 488 4.78 -16.75 -4.62
CA SER A 488 4.89 -17.31 -3.27
C SER A 488 3.80 -16.77 -2.35
N ALA A 489 3.73 -17.31 -1.14
CA ALA A 489 3.02 -16.70 0.00
C ALA A 489 3.43 -15.24 0.26
N GLY A 490 2.48 -14.46 0.74
CA GLY A 490 2.59 -13.02 1.03
C GLY A 490 1.21 -12.37 1.13
N ASP A 491 1.14 -11.07 0.81
CA ASP A 491 -0.06 -10.20 0.89
C ASP A 491 -0.54 -9.66 -0.48
N GLY A 492 0.01 -10.18 -1.59
CA GLY A 492 -0.26 -9.72 -2.96
C GLY A 492 0.72 -8.65 -3.49
N THR A 493 1.55 -8.08 -2.61
CA THR A 493 2.60 -7.10 -2.95
C THR A 493 3.97 -7.49 -2.39
N VAL A 494 4.03 -7.87 -1.12
CA VAL A 494 5.24 -8.21 -0.37
C VAL A 494 5.31 -9.72 -0.13
N PRO A 495 6.33 -10.41 -0.68
CA PRO A 495 6.56 -11.82 -0.39
C PRO A 495 6.83 -12.04 1.10
N ILE A 496 6.32 -13.14 1.66
CA ILE A 496 6.45 -13.44 3.10
C ILE A 496 7.91 -13.50 3.58
N GLY A 497 8.85 -13.84 2.70
CA GLY A 497 10.28 -13.82 3.00
C GLY A 497 10.84 -12.43 3.29
N SER A 498 10.26 -11.37 2.70
CA SER A 498 10.63 -9.97 2.98
C SER A 498 9.88 -9.43 4.18
N SER A 499 8.57 -9.68 4.30
CA SER A 499 7.79 -9.15 5.43
C SER A 499 8.12 -9.82 6.77
N ASN A 500 8.68 -11.03 6.75
CA ASN A 500 9.15 -11.71 7.97
C ASN A 500 10.66 -11.48 8.25
N ALA A 501 11.36 -10.69 7.44
CA ALA A 501 12.79 -10.38 7.63
C ALA A 501 13.00 -9.24 8.64
N ILE A 502 12.62 -9.50 9.90
CA ILE A 502 12.76 -8.57 11.02
C ILE A 502 12.97 -9.34 12.32
N GLN A 503 13.81 -8.84 13.23
CA GLN A 503 14.02 -9.48 14.53
C GLN A 503 13.00 -8.95 15.54
N VAL A 504 11.92 -9.71 15.74
CA VAL A 504 10.83 -9.46 16.69
C VAL A 504 10.62 -10.72 17.54
N ASP A 505 10.11 -10.58 18.77
CA ASP A 505 9.75 -11.72 19.62
C ASP A 505 8.78 -12.68 18.88
N ALA A 506 9.06 -13.98 18.91
CA ALA A 506 8.34 -14.95 18.07
C ALA A 506 6.83 -15.05 18.38
N ASP A 507 6.42 -14.74 19.62
CA ASP A 507 5.02 -14.66 20.06
C ASP A 507 4.33 -13.31 19.71
N LYS A 508 5.04 -12.39 19.07
CA LYS A 508 4.55 -11.11 18.53
C LYS A 508 4.58 -11.03 17.00
N VAL A 509 4.88 -12.15 16.33
CA VAL A 509 4.75 -12.29 14.88
C VAL A 509 3.43 -12.99 14.56
N PHE A 510 2.65 -12.41 13.64
CA PHE A 510 1.33 -12.89 13.25
C PHE A 510 1.20 -12.95 11.73
N TYR A 511 0.44 -13.95 11.27
CA TYR A 511 0.23 -14.25 9.86
C TYR A 511 -1.26 -14.38 9.57
N PHE A 512 -1.79 -13.55 8.68
CA PHE A 512 -3.20 -13.48 8.33
C PHE A 512 -3.47 -14.15 6.98
N LYS A 513 -4.38 -15.13 7.00
CA LYS A 513 -4.74 -16.00 5.89
C LYS A 513 -5.98 -15.46 5.18
N THR A 514 -5.87 -15.26 3.87
CA THR A 514 -7.01 -15.21 2.95
C THR A 514 -7.73 -16.57 2.92
N GLY A 515 -9.06 -16.58 2.82
CA GLY A 515 -9.83 -17.82 2.69
C GLY A 515 -11.30 -17.57 2.36
N TRP A 516 -12.05 -18.62 1.97
CA TRP A 516 -13.44 -18.49 1.48
C TRP A 516 -14.46 -17.91 2.49
N LEU A 517 -14.18 -18.02 3.80
CA LEU A 517 -15.07 -17.55 4.87
C LEU A 517 -14.69 -16.16 5.41
N PHE A 518 -13.62 -15.55 4.88
CA PHE A 518 -13.04 -14.30 5.34
C PHE A 518 -12.76 -13.41 4.12
N ASN A 519 -12.76 -12.08 4.27
CA ASN A 519 -12.36 -11.23 3.16
C ASN A 519 -10.88 -11.44 2.79
N SER A 520 -10.48 -11.07 1.58
CA SER A 520 -9.09 -11.16 1.13
C SER A 520 -8.17 -10.32 2.01
N VAL A 521 -7.01 -10.88 2.36
CA VAL A 521 -5.92 -10.12 3.01
C VAL A 521 -5.12 -9.46 1.90
N ASP A 522 -5.65 -8.35 1.40
CA ASP A 522 -5.04 -7.52 0.36
C ASP A 522 -4.11 -6.49 1.02
N HIS A 523 -2.87 -6.38 0.52
CA HIS A 523 -1.79 -5.55 1.09
C HIS A 523 -2.24 -4.15 1.54
N SER A 524 -3.01 -3.44 0.72
CA SER A 524 -3.49 -2.08 0.97
C SER A 524 -4.56 -1.98 2.05
N GLU A 525 -5.37 -3.02 2.23
CA GLU A 525 -6.48 -3.06 3.19
C GLU A 525 -6.08 -3.68 4.53
N MET A 526 -4.87 -4.24 4.65
CA MET A 526 -4.37 -4.85 5.88
C MET A 526 -4.61 -4.00 7.15
N PRO A 527 -4.41 -2.66 7.18
CA PRO A 527 -4.67 -1.87 8.38
C PRO A 527 -6.13 -1.89 8.86
N SER A 528 -7.10 -2.10 7.95
CA SER A 528 -8.54 -2.17 8.27
C SER A 528 -9.17 -3.54 8.02
N THR A 529 -8.38 -4.58 7.73
CA THR A 529 -8.85 -5.95 7.51
C THR A 529 -9.35 -6.58 8.82
N ASP A 530 -10.46 -7.31 8.75
CA ASP A 530 -11.06 -8.01 9.89
C ASP A 530 -10.08 -9.03 10.50
N GLY A 531 -9.94 -8.97 11.82
CA GLY A 531 -8.97 -9.71 12.61
C GLY A 531 -7.64 -8.97 12.80
N ILE A 532 -7.17 -8.20 11.80
CA ILE A 532 -5.95 -7.37 11.95
C ILE A 532 -6.27 -6.15 12.81
N ARG A 533 -7.40 -5.49 12.55
CA ARG A 533 -7.90 -4.34 13.30
C ARG A 533 -8.04 -4.64 14.79
N GLU A 534 -8.76 -5.70 15.13
CA GLU A 534 -9.03 -6.14 16.50
C GLU A 534 -7.73 -6.54 17.22
N LEU A 535 -6.75 -7.11 16.50
CA LEU A 535 -5.42 -7.40 17.02
C LEU A 535 -4.63 -6.11 17.33
N ILE A 536 -4.61 -5.14 16.41
CA ILE A 536 -3.94 -3.84 16.62
C ILE A 536 -4.53 -3.13 17.84
N ILE A 537 -5.86 -3.05 17.95
CA ILE A 537 -6.53 -2.45 19.12
C ILE A 537 -6.14 -3.20 20.40
N SER A 538 -6.17 -4.53 20.38
CA SER A 538 -5.81 -5.34 21.56
C SER A 538 -4.36 -5.14 22.00
N ILE A 539 -3.42 -5.03 21.04
CA ILE A 539 -2.01 -4.72 21.30
C ILE A 539 -1.88 -3.34 21.96
N ILE A 540 -2.47 -2.29 21.36
CA ILE A 540 -2.34 -0.91 21.83
C ILE A 540 -2.99 -0.72 23.20
N THR A 541 -4.21 -1.22 23.42
CA THR A 541 -4.90 -1.06 24.70
C THR A 541 -4.42 -2.03 25.79
N GLY A 542 -3.51 -2.96 25.48
CA GLY A 542 -3.03 -3.98 26.41
C GLY A 542 -4.07 -5.03 26.82
N ASN A 543 -5.06 -5.29 25.96
CA ASN A 543 -6.07 -6.33 26.18
C ASN A 543 -5.49 -7.74 25.91
N GLU A 544 -6.17 -8.77 26.42
CA GLU A 544 -5.79 -10.17 26.17
C GLU A 544 -5.94 -10.51 24.67
N ILE A 545 -4.80 -10.77 23.99
CA ILE A 545 -4.77 -11.10 22.58
C ILE A 545 -5.40 -12.49 22.35
N THR A 546 -6.58 -12.51 21.75
CA THR A 546 -7.21 -13.73 21.23
C THR A 546 -7.11 -13.72 19.71
N LEU A 547 -6.41 -14.70 19.14
CA LEU A 547 -6.23 -14.77 17.69
C LEU A 547 -7.54 -15.20 16.99
N PRO A 548 -7.96 -14.50 15.92
CA PRO A 548 -9.09 -14.91 15.09
C PRO A 548 -8.74 -16.13 14.23
N ASP A 549 -9.76 -16.82 13.71
CA ASP A 549 -9.61 -18.05 12.91
C ASP A 549 -8.75 -17.85 11.63
N ASN A 550 -8.75 -16.64 11.07
CA ASN A 550 -7.93 -16.24 9.92
C ASN A 550 -6.47 -15.90 10.30
N ALA A 551 -6.10 -15.83 11.58
CA ALA A 551 -4.73 -15.62 12.02
C ALA A 551 -4.00 -16.93 12.36
N THR A 552 -2.67 -16.86 12.43
CA THR A 552 -1.77 -17.90 12.99
C THR A 552 -0.43 -17.28 13.37
N GLN A 553 0.38 -17.98 14.16
CA GLN A 553 1.78 -17.64 14.47
C GLN A 553 2.76 -18.68 13.88
N ASP A 554 2.23 -19.68 13.17
CA ASP A 554 2.98 -20.74 12.53
C ASP A 554 3.13 -20.43 11.02
N SER A 555 4.31 -19.92 10.65
CA SER A 555 4.62 -19.55 9.27
C SER A 555 4.61 -20.73 8.30
N SER A 556 4.66 -21.98 8.77
CA SER A 556 4.54 -23.16 7.89
C SER A 556 3.14 -23.31 7.28
N GLN A 557 2.16 -22.54 7.76
CA GLN A 557 0.81 -22.45 7.22
C GLN A 557 0.69 -21.40 6.09
N CYS A 558 1.73 -20.59 5.84
CA CYS A 558 1.76 -19.63 4.74
C CYS A 558 2.13 -20.30 3.43
N VAL A 559 1.13 -20.92 2.82
CA VAL A 559 1.22 -21.64 1.55
C VAL A 559 0.15 -21.20 0.57
N VAL A 560 0.57 -21.06 -0.68
CA VAL A 560 -0.29 -20.78 -1.83
C VAL A 560 -0.51 -22.09 -2.61
N ALA A 561 -1.76 -22.39 -2.95
CA ALA A 561 -2.16 -23.56 -3.72
C ALA A 561 -3.28 -23.22 -4.72
N GLY A 562 -3.14 -23.64 -5.97
CA GLY A 562 -4.03 -23.24 -7.05
C GLY A 562 -3.51 -23.53 -8.46
N LYS A 563 -4.06 -22.82 -9.44
CA LYS A 563 -3.64 -22.87 -10.84
C LYS A 563 -3.09 -21.52 -11.29
N LEU A 564 -1.87 -21.50 -11.80
CA LEU A 564 -1.31 -20.35 -12.51
C LEU A 564 -1.53 -20.55 -14.02
N VAL A 565 -2.28 -19.66 -14.64
CA VAL A 565 -2.51 -19.62 -16.09
C VAL A 565 -1.68 -18.47 -16.66
N SER A 566 -0.73 -18.78 -17.53
CA SER A 566 0.18 -17.80 -18.16
C SER A 566 -0.01 -17.83 -19.66
N VAL A 567 -0.26 -16.66 -20.26
CA VAL A 567 -0.57 -16.53 -21.69
C VAL A 567 0.26 -15.43 -22.32
N HIS A 568 0.89 -15.77 -23.44
CA HIS A 568 1.62 -14.82 -24.29
C HIS A 568 0.68 -14.21 -25.33
N SER A 569 0.78 -12.91 -25.62
CA SER A 569 0.03 -12.21 -26.69
C SER A 569 0.14 -12.87 -28.09
N PRO A 570 -0.73 -12.50 -29.05
CA PRO A 570 -1.73 -11.42 -29.00
C PRO A 570 -3.13 -11.93 -28.63
N VAL A 571 -3.37 -12.06 -27.33
CA VAL A 571 -4.67 -12.40 -26.73
C VAL A 571 -4.90 -11.59 -25.46
N ASN A 572 -6.14 -11.25 -25.17
CA ASN A 572 -6.59 -10.91 -23.83
C ASN A 572 -6.91 -12.19 -23.04
N LEU A 573 -6.98 -12.05 -21.72
CA LEU A 573 -7.22 -13.13 -20.78
C LEU A 573 -8.35 -12.69 -19.85
N HIS A 574 -9.42 -13.48 -19.81
CA HIS A 574 -10.65 -13.19 -19.08
C HIS A 574 -10.98 -14.38 -18.18
N ILE A 575 -11.33 -14.10 -16.94
CA ILE A 575 -11.73 -15.08 -15.93
C ILE A 575 -13.12 -14.70 -15.47
N TYR A 576 -14.00 -15.69 -15.41
CA TYR A 576 -15.33 -15.56 -14.81
C TYR A 576 -15.51 -16.61 -13.72
N ASP A 577 -16.12 -16.23 -12.61
CA ASP A 577 -16.55 -17.17 -11.57
C ASP A 577 -17.95 -17.75 -11.84
N SER A 578 -18.49 -18.48 -10.87
CA SER A 578 -19.81 -19.11 -10.97
C SER A 578 -20.99 -18.13 -10.85
N GLU A 579 -20.77 -16.92 -10.35
CA GLU A 579 -21.78 -15.84 -10.23
C GLU A 579 -21.78 -14.91 -11.46
N GLY A 580 -20.69 -14.92 -12.24
CA GLY A 580 -20.49 -14.09 -13.43
C GLY A 580 -19.66 -12.84 -13.18
N ASN A 581 -19.02 -12.71 -12.01
CA ASN A 581 -18.03 -11.67 -11.76
C ASN A 581 -16.79 -11.91 -12.66
N HIS A 582 -16.03 -10.86 -12.98
CA HIS A 582 -14.97 -10.91 -13.99
C HIS A 582 -13.62 -10.41 -13.46
N VAL A 583 -12.54 -11.08 -13.90
CA VAL A 583 -11.16 -10.57 -13.79
C VAL A 583 -10.48 -10.65 -15.15
N GLY A 584 -9.99 -9.53 -15.65
CA GLY A 584 -9.43 -9.41 -16.99
C GLY A 584 -9.61 -8.00 -17.54
N ARG A 585 -9.23 -7.75 -18.80
CA ARG A 585 -9.33 -6.41 -19.38
C ARG A 585 -10.77 -6.08 -19.77
N GLY A 586 -11.34 -5.02 -19.21
CA GLY A 586 -12.70 -4.54 -19.46
C GLY A 586 -12.87 -3.79 -20.79
N GLU A 587 -14.12 -3.42 -21.13
CA GLU A 587 -14.44 -2.70 -22.37
C GLU A 587 -13.79 -1.29 -22.47
N ASN A 588 -13.46 -0.68 -21.34
CA ASN A 588 -12.71 0.58 -21.23
C ASN A 588 -11.20 0.42 -21.49
N GLY A 589 -10.68 -0.81 -21.43
CA GLY A 589 -9.26 -1.11 -21.52
C GLY A 589 -8.52 -1.22 -20.19
N ASP A 590 -9.18 -0.97 -19.05
CA ASP A 590 -8.62 -1.17 -17.71
C ASP A 590 -8.75 -2.65 -17.28
N ILE A 591 -8.13 -3.04 -16.16
CA ILE A 591 -8.25 -4.41 -15.62
C ILE A 591 -9.33 -4.41 -14.53
N GLU A 592 -10.36 -5.23 -14.73
CA GLU A 592 -11.42 -5.51 -13.76
C GLU A 592 -10.94 -6.57 -12.77
N TYR A 593 -11.36 -6.48 -11.50
CA TYR A 593 -10.85 -7.28 -10.37
C TYR A 593 -11.99 -7.80 -9.49
N ASP A 594 -13.12 -8.22 -10.08
CA ASP A 594 -14.37 -8.48 -9.35
C ASP A 594 -14.44 -9.88 -8.69
N ILE A 595 -13.45 -10.74 -8.91
CA ILE A 595 -13.36 -12.08 -8.27
C ILE A 595 -12.32 -12.07 -7.14
N SER A 596 -12.78 -12.29 -5.91
CA SER A 596 -11.92 -12.29 -4.72
C SER A 596 -10.86 -13.40 -4.73
N GLY A 597 -9.63 -13.07 -4.30
CA GLY A 597 -8.50 -14.00 -4.21
C GLY A 597 -7.84 -14.38 -5.54
N VAL A 598 -8.38 -13.95 -6.69
CA VAL A 598 -7.75 -14.08 -8.00
C VAL A 598 -6.71 -12.97 -8.17
N ALA A 599 -5.45 -13.32 -8.46
CA ALA A 599 -4.40 -12.35 -8.73
C ALA A 599 -4.08 -12.31 -10.22
N TYR A 600 -4.31 -11.16 -10.87
CA TYR A 600 -4.06 -10.92 -12.29
C TYR A 600 -2.94 -9.90 -12.50
N GLU A 601 -1.96 -10.28 -13.31
CA GLU A 601 -0.69 -9.57 -13.51
C GLU A 601 -0.34 -9.52 -15.01
N GLU A 602 0.08 -8.35 -15.51
CA GLU A 602 0.62 -8.20 -16.87
C GLU A 602 2.10 -7.80 -16.86
N ILE A 603 2.90 -8.34 -17.78
CA ILE A 603 4.29 -7.92 -18.05
C ILE A 603 4.47 -7.75 -19.56
N GLY A 604 4.44 -6.49 -20.00
CA GLY A 604 4.38 -6.13 -21.40
C GLY A 604 3.20 -6.84 -22.08
N GLU A 605 3.54 -7.77 -22.97
CA GLU A 605 2.59 -8.55 -23.78
C GLU A 605 2.24 -9.93 -23.17
N ASN A 606 2.53 -10.15 -21.89
CA ASN A 606 2.31 -11.42 -21.19
C ASN A 606 1.29 -11.22 -20.08
N LYS A 607 0.32 -12.13 -19.97
CA LYS A 607 -0.78 -12.08 -19.01
C LYS A 607 -0.68 -13.30 -18.11
N PHE A 608 -0.79 -13.10 -16.80
CA PHE A 608 -0.67 -14.13 -15.78
C PHE A 608 -1.85 -14.01 -14.84
N VAL A 609 -2.50 -15.13 -14.53
CA VAL A 609 -3.55 -15.14 -13.52
C VAL A 609 -3.41 -16.36 -12.62
N PHE A 610 -3.46 -16.11 -11.31
CA PHE A 610 -3.52 -17.13 -10.30
C PHE A 610 -4.95 -17.34 -9.85
N LEU A 611 -5.40 -18.59 -9.91
CA LEU A 611 -6.74 -19.04 -9.56
C LEU A 611 -6.64 -19.93 -8.32
N PRO A 612 -7.11 -19.49 -7.14
CA PRO A 612 -7.00 -20.26 -5.91
C PRO A 612 -7.94 -21.48 -5.93
N GLU A 613 -7.45 -22.63 -5.45
CA GLU A 613 -8.25 -23.86 -5.30
C GLU A 613 -9.12 -23.85 -4.01
N SER A 614 -8.94 -22.87 -3.13
CA SER A 614 -9.68 -22.73 -1.87
C SER A 614 -11.09 -22.16 -2.09
N GLY A 615 -12.12 -22.93 -1.73
CA GLY A 615 -13.53 -22.53 -1.83
C GLY A 615 -14.37 -23.52 -2.64
N GLY A 616 -13.76 -24.17 -3.63
CA GLY A 616 -14.44 -25.08 -4.55
C GLY A 616 -15.04 -24.39 -5.78
N GLU A 617 -14.63 -23.16 -6.07
CA GLU A 617 -15.07 -22.41 -7.24
C GLU A 617 -14.61 -23.04 -8.57
N GLU A 618 -15.48 -22.98 -9.56
CA GLU A 618 -15.19 -23.35 -10.94
C GLU A 618 -15.02 -22.07 -11.78
N TYR A 619 -13.80 -21.81 -12.22
CA TYR A 619 -13.49 -20.66 -13.08
C TYR A 619 -13.68 -21.02 -14.56
N ARG A 620 -14.39 -20.15 -15.30
CA ARG A 620 -14.40 -20.14 -16.77
C ARG A 620 -13.30 -19.20 -17.25
N VAL A 621 -12.36 -19.72 -18.03
CA VAL A 621 -11.22 -18.97 -18.55
C VAL A 621 -11.35 -18.81 -20.07
N GLU A 622 -11.31 -17.59 -20.56
CA GLU A 622 -11.54 -17.23 -21.97
C GLU A 622 -10.39 -16.34 -22.49
N LEU A 623 -10.07 -16.49 -23.78
CA LEU A 623 -9.04 -15.73 -24.47
C LEU A 623 -9.60 -15.12 -25.75
N ASP A 624 -9.45 -13.80 -25.90
CA ASP A 624 -9.86 -13.07 -27.10
C ASP A 624 -8.63 -12.63 -27.89
N GLY A 625 -8.56 -13.03 -29.16
CA GLY A 625 -7.48 -12.63 -30.06
C GLY A 625 -7.46 -11.13 -30.32
N THR A 626 -6.29 -10.50 -30.19
CA THR A 626 -6.14 -9.05 -30.39
C THR A 626 -5.45 -8.69 -31.72
N ASP A 627 -4.55 -9.54 -32.21
CA ASP A 627 -3.85 -9.37 -33.50
C ASP A 627 -3.52 -10.74 -34.15
N SER A 628 -3.04 -10.73 -35.39
CA SER A 628 -2.59 -11.91 -36.14
C SER A 628 -1.21 -12.39 -35.67
N GLY A 629 -1.14 -13.60 -35.13
CA GLY A 629 0.12 -14.17 -34.67
C GLY A 629 -0.03 -15.59 -34.14
N THR A 630 0.74 -15.90 -33.11
CA THR A 630 0.62 -17.15 -32.34
C THR A 630 0.74 -16.87 -30.86
N PHE A 631 -0.19 -17.35 -30.03
CA PHE A 631 -0.03 -17.34 -28.59
C PHE A 631 0.62 -18.65 -28.09
N SER A 632 1.15 -18.61 -26.88
CA SER A 632 1.47 -19.82 -26.11
C SER A 632 0.78 -19.73 -24.75
N LEU A 633 0.35 -20.88 -24.23
CA LEU A 633 -0.39 -21.00 -22.98
C LEU A 633 0.31 -22.01 -22.07
N ARG A 634 0.49 -21.63 -20.80
CA ARG A 634 0.91 -22.52 -19.71
C ARG A 634 -0.23 -22.60 -18.70
N VAL A 635 -0.59 -23.80 -18.26
CA VAL A 635 -1.44 -24.03 -17.10
C VAL A 635 -0.63 -24.85 -16.11
N SER A 636 -0.21 -24.20 -15.02
CA SER A 636 0.66 -24.75 -13.99
C SER A 636 -0.11 -25.00 -12.70
N LYS A 637 0.06 -26.17 -12.09
CA LYS A 637 -0.41 -26.45 -10.73
C LYS A 637 0.62 -25.92 -9.73
N VAL A 638 0.15 -25.12 -8.77
CA VAL A 638 0.95 -24.61 -7.66
C VAL A 638 0.49 -25.32 -6.39
N GLU A 639 1.43 -25.90 -5.64
CA GLU A 639 1.19 -26.51 -4.32
C GLU A 639 2.34 -26.13 -3.39
N ASN A 640 2.04 -25.68 -2.17
CA ASN A 640 3.04 -25.27 -1.18
C ASN A 640 4.06 -24.22 -1.68
N ASN A 641 3.57 -23.22 -2.44
CA ASN A 641 4.40 -22.18 -3.08
C ASN A 641 5.29 -22.65 -4.26
N GLU A 642 5.19 -23.90 -4.72
CA GLU A 642 6.01 -24.42 -5.83
C GLU A 642 5.15 -24.93 -7.00
N ILE A 643 5.67 -24.86 -8.23
CA ILE A 643 5.01 -25.45 -9.41
C ILE A 643 5.28 -26.96 -9.45
N THR A 644 4.21 -27.77 -9.40
CA THR A 644 4.30 -29.24 -9.33
C THR A 644 4.03 -29.95 -10.67
N GLU A 645 3.15 -29.39 -11.50
CA GLU A 645 2.89 -29.85 -12.87
C GLU A 645 2.66 -28.64 -13.80
N THR A 646 3.03 -28.74 -15.08
CA THR A 646 2.65 -27.74 -16.11
C THR A 646 2.16 -28.42 -17.40
N ALA A 647 1.02 -27.98 -17.92
CA ALA A 647 0.60 -28.24 -19.30
C ALA A 647 0.98 -27.03 -20.17
N TYR A 648 1.70 -27.29 -21.27
CA TYR A 648 2.15 -26.25 -22.21
C TYR A 648 1.53 -26.48 -23.59
N TYR A 649 0.99 -25.40 -24.15
CA TYR A 649 0.45 -25.27 -25.49
C TYR A 649 1.31 -24.26 -26.24
N SER A 650 1.87 -24.67 -27.39
CA SER A 650 2.94 -23.94 -28.06
C SER A 650 2.52 -23.46 -29.44
N ASP A 651 2.72 -22.17 -29.70
CA ASP A 651 2.56 -21.52 -31.01
C ASP A 651 1.17 -21.71 -31.64
N ILE A 652 0.10 -21.50 -30.85
CA ILE A 652 -1.30 -21.63 -31.27
C ILE A 652 -1.68 -20.42 -32.14
N PRO A 653 -2.06 -20.62 -33.43
CA PRO A 653 -2.38 -19.52 -34.33
C PRO A 653 -3.62 -18.73 -33.89
N VAL A 654 -3.54 -17.40 -33.98
CA VAL A 654 -4.58 -16.47 -33.53
C VAL A 654 -4.69 -15.27 -34.48
N ASN A 655 -5.86 -14.64 -34.52
CA ASN A 655 -6.13 -13.35 -35.16
C ASN A 655 -7.20 -12.59 -34.37
N SER A 656 -7.51 -11.35 -34.74
CA SER A 656 -8.50 -10.49 -34.06
C SER A 656 -9.97 -10.92 -34.17
N SER A 657 -10.24 -12.11 -34.72
CA SER A 657 -11.54 -12.78 -34.69
C SER A 657 -11.47 -14.17 -34.05
N SER A 658 -10.34 -14.52 -33.42
CA SER A 658 -10.19 -15.80 -32.73
C SER A 658 -10.66 -15.71 -31.28
N GLU A 659 -11.42 -16.71 -30.84
CA GLU A 659 -11.87 -16.89 -29.46
C GLU A 659 -11.32 -18.23 -28.94
N ALA A 660 -11.02 -18.34 -27.65
CA ALA A 660 -10.65 -19.62 -27.05
C ALA A 660 -11.16 -19.76 -25.62
N THR A 661 -11.46 -20.99 -25.21
CA THR A 661 -11.92 -21.34 -23.87
C THR A 661 -11.04 -22.42 -23.27
N ILE A 662 -10.70 -22.30 -21.98
CA ILE A 662 -9.90 -23.27 -21.24
C ILE A 662 -10.77 -23.91 -20.16
N THR A 663 -11.03 -25.21 -20.27
CA THR A 663 -11.62 -26.02 -19.20
C THR A 663 -10.50 -26.54 -18.31
N LEU A 664 -10.40 -25.98 -17.10
CA LEU A 664 -9.40 -26.39 -16.11
C LEU A 664 -9.70 -27.79 -15.54
N SER A 665 -8.69 -28.41 -14.93
CA SER A 665 -8.79 -29.74 -14.32
C SER A 665 -7.79 -29.89 -13.17
N GLU A 666 -8.07 -30.81 -12.25
CA GLU A 666 -7.23 -31.05 -11.05
C GLU A 666 -5.76 -31.36 -11.43
N SER A 667 -5.54 -32.29 -12.36
CA SER A 667 -4.27 -32.45 -13.07
C SER A 667 -4.28 -31.65 -14.36
N VAL A 668 -3.21 -30.90 -14.58
CA VAL A 668 -3.03 -30.05 -15.77
C VAL A 668 -3.03 -30.87 -17.06
N SER A 669 -2.69 -32.16 -16.98
CA SER A 669 -2.71 -33.11 -18.11
C SER A 669 -4.10 -33.35 -18.72
N SER A 670 -5.16 -33.03 -17.97
CA SER A 670 -6.56 -33.17 -18.40
C SER A 670 -7.23 -31.83 -18.74
N THR A 671 -6.53 -30.71 -18.55
CA THR A 671 -6.99 -29.38 -18.99
C THR A 671 -7.23 -29.38 -20.49
N VAL A 672 -8.36 -28.84 -20.92
CA VAL A 672 -8.75 -28.77 -22.34
C VAL A 672 -8.71 -27.32 -22.81
N LEU A 673 -7.91 -27.04 -23.83
CA LEU A 673 -7.99 -25.79 -24.61
C LEU A 673 -8.83 -26.04 -25.86
N GLU A 674 -9.83 -25.21 -26.09
CA GLU A 674 -10.63 -25.21 -27.34
C GLU A 674 -10.56 -23.83 -27.98
N VAL A 675 -10.38 -23.77 -29.31
CA VAL A 675 -10.15 -22.52 -30.05
C VAL A 675 -11.10 -22.45 -31.25
N ASP A 676 -11.83 -21.35 -31.39
CA ASP A 676 -12.45 -20.95 -32.66
C ASP A 676 -11.55 -19.93 -33.34
N GLN A 677 -10.78 -20.38 -34.34
CA GLN A 677 -9.83 -19.52 -35.04
C GLN A 677 -10.51 -18.45 -35.93
N ALA A 678 -11.81 -18.59 -36.22
CA ALA A 678 -12.52 -17.84 -37.24
C ALA A 678 -13.70 -16.99 -36.74
N GLY A 679 -14.01 -17.02 -35.43
CA GLY A 679 -15.10 -16.21 -34.84
C GLY A 679 -16.48 -16.64 -35.33
N THR A 680 -16.70 -17.95 -35.40
CA THR A 680 -17.89 -18.59 -35.99
C THR A 680 -18.81 -19.30 -34.98
N GLY A 681 -18.42 -19.37 -33.71
CA GLY A 681 -19.00 -20.22 -32.67
C GLY A 681 -18.64 -21.70 -32.78
N ASN A 682 -17.59 -22.08 -33.52
CA ASN A 682 -17.15 -23.47 -33.73
C ASN A 682 -15.76 -23.68 -33.15
N PHE A 683 -15.71 -24.12 -31.89
CA PHE A 683 -14.47 -24.41 -31.18
C PHE A 683 -13.91 -25.78 -31.56
N GLU A 684 -12.60 -25.86 -31.81
CA GLU A 684 -11.86 -27.10 -32.01
C GLU A 684 -10.88 -27.34 -30.86
N THR A 685 -10.86 -28.57 -30.32
CA THR A 685 -9.95 -28.94 -29.23
C THR A 685 -8.49 -28.96 -29.69
N VAL A 686 -7.64 -28.19 -29.01
CA VAL A 686 -6.19 -28.14 -29.25
C VAL A 686 -5.50 -29.22 -28.41
N SER A 687 -4.56 -29.93 -29.02
CA SER A 687 -3.74 -30.91 -28.29
C SER A 687 -2.63 -30.23 -27.49
N VAL A 688 -2.49 -30.59 -26.21
CA VAL A 688 -1.37 -30.17 -25.37
C VAL A 688 -0.02 -30.55 -26.01
N ALA A 689 0.92 -29.61 -26.07
CA ALA A 689 2.22 -29.82 -26.70
C ALA A 689 3.17 -30.61 -25.78
N SER A 690 3.12 -30.34 -24.47
CA SER A 690 3.84 -31.08 -23.44
C SER A 690 3.14 -31.00 -22.09
N VAL A 691 3.27 -32.08 -21.31
CA VAL A 691 3.00 -32.10 -19.86
C VAL A 691 4.34 -32.30 -19.16
N LEU A 692 4.59 -31.49 -18.15
CA LEU A 692 5.84 -31.36 -17.40
C LEU A 692 5.57 -31.66 -15.93
N ASN A 693 6.50 -32.36 -15.27
CA ASN A 693 6.54 -32.44 -13.81
C ASN A 693 7.23 -31.18 -13.23
N SER A 694 7.40 -31.11 -11.91
CA SER A 694 8.07 -29.98 -11.26
C SER A 694 9.48 -29.69 -11.82
N GLU A 695 10.35 -30.70 -11.90
CA GLU A 695 11.74 -30.57 -12.41
C GLU A 695 11.77 -30.04 -13.86
N GLN A 696 10.87 -30.51 -14.72
CA GLN A 696 10.75 -30.07 -16.11
C GLN A 696 10.00 -28.74 -16.27
N SER A 697 9.17 -28.33 -15.30
CA SER A 697 8.50 -27.02 -15.30
C SER A 697 9.48 -25.90 -14.95
N SER A 698 10.42 -26.21 -14.04
CA SER A 698 11.55 -25.35 -13.65
C SER A 698 12.73 -25.40 -14.64
N ASP A 699 12.56 -26.02 -15.81
CA ASP A 699 13.58 -26.06 -16.85
C ASP A 699 13.75 -24.68 -17.51
N THR A 700 14.98 -24.19 -17.52
CA THR A 700 15.37 -22.85 -17.98
C THR A 700 16.62 -22.87 -18.86
N THR A 701 17.08 -24.06 -19.27
CA THR A 701 18.18 -24.24 -20.22
C THR A 701 17.64 -24.11 -21.65
N LYS A 702 18.36 -23.42 -22.55
CA LYS A 702 18.01 -23.45 -23.97
C LYS A 702 18.51 -24.75 -24.61
N PRO A 703 17.70 -25.44 -25.43
CA PRO A 703 18.14 -26.64 -26.16
C PRO A 703 19.19 -26.29 -27.23
N ILE A 704 19.90 -27.30 -27.73
CA ILE A 704 21.01 -27.14 -28.67
C ILE A 704 20.79 -27.95 -29.95
N THR A 705 20.60 -27.28 -31.08
CA THR A 705 20.58 -27.86 -32.43
C THR A 705 22.00 -28.05 -32.98
N SER A 706 22.22 -29.21 -33.60
CA SER A 706 23.35 -29.50 -34.48
C SER A 706 22.86 -29.76 -35.90
N ILE A 707 23.60 -29.25 -36.88
CA ILE A 707 23.37 -29.45 -38.32
C ILE A 707 24.51 -30.29 -38.91
N SER A 708 24.17 -31.15 -39.87
CA SER A 708 25.14 -31.96 -40.62
C SER A 708 24.75 -32.03 -42.09
N THR A 709 25.70 -31.71 -42.97
CA THR A 709 25.48 -31.58 -44.41
C THR A 709 26.28 -32.61 -45.21
N THR A 710 25.65 -33.21 -46.22
CA THR A 710 26.26 -34.18 -47.15
C THR A 710 25.92 -33.85 -48.61
N GLY A 711 26.81 -34.18 -49.55
CA GLY A 711 26.65 -33.87 -50.98
C GLY A 711 27.44 -32.63 -51.43
N GLY A 712 26.82 -31.75 -52.23
CA GLY A 712 27.41 -30.51 -52.74
C GLY A 712 27.70 -30.47 -54.26
N THR A 713 27.37 -31.54 -54.99
CA THR A 713 27.41 -31.58 -56.47
C THR A 713 26.05 -31.99 -56.99
N THR A 714 25.40 -31.15 -57.80
CA THR A 714 23.98 -31.22 -58.26
C THR A 714 22.91 -31.16 -57.18
N SER A 715 23.17 -31.64 -55.96
CA SER A 715 22.35 -31.40 -54.77
C SER A 715 23.18 -31.51 -53.49
N ALA A 716 22.64 -31.02 -52.38
CA ALA A 716 23.10 -31.29 -51.02
C ALA A 716 21.92 -31.73 -50.14
N ILE A 717 22.21 -32.41 -49.05
CA ILE A 717 21.24 -32.87 -48.05
C ILE A 717 21.74 -32.44 -46.68
N PHE A 718 20.88 -31.78 -45.89
CA PHE A 718 21.16 -31.51 -44.49
C PHE A 718 20.24 -32.31 -43.56
N THR A 719 20.76 -32.59 -42.37
CA THR A 719 20.04 -33.20 -41.25
C THR A 719 20.27 -32.41 -39.99
N LEU A 720 19.23 -32.28 -39.17
CA LEU A 720 19.25 -31.61 -37.88
C LEU A 720 19.04 -32.62 -36.75
N SER A 721 19.65 -32.34 -35.59
CA SER A 721 19.42 -33.07 -34.34
C SER A 721 19.54 -32.11 -33.17
N GLY A 722 18.54 -32.09 -32.29
CA GLY A 722 18.53 -31.33 -31.05
C GLY A 722 18.94 -32.18 -29.85
N THR A 723 19.59 -31.56 -28.88
CA THR A 723 19.83 -32.12 -27.54
C THR A 723 19.41 -31.13 -26.48
N ASP A 724 18.87 -31.64 -25.39
CA ASP A 724 18.37 -30.90 -24.25
C ASP A 724 18.72 -31.69 -22.97
N ASP A 725 18.91 -31.03 -21.83
CA ASP A 725 19.40 -31.66 -20.60
C ASP A 725 18.32 -31.97 -19.56
N ASN A 726 17.07 -31.50 -19.73
CA ASN A 726 15.99 -31.68 -18.75
C ASN A 726 14.62 -32.00 -19.38
N SER A 727 13.93 -31.02 -19.98
CA SER A 727 12.55 -31.22 -20.47
C SER A 727 12.49 -32.06 -21.75
N GLY A 728 13.54 -32.06 -22.57
CA GLY A 728 13.66 -32.74 -23.86
C GLY A 728 13.16 -31.89 -25.04
N ILE A 729 13.62 -32.18 -26.26
CA ILE A 729 13.22 -31.43 -27.47
C ILE A 729 11.72 -31.59 -27.77
N LEU A 730 11.01 -30.48 -27.96
CA LEU A 730 9.63 -30.44 -28.47
C LEU A 730 9.61 -30.39 -30.00
N LYS A 731 10.36 -29.46 -30.59
CA LYS A 731 10.50 -29.33 -32.05
C LYS A 731 11.85 -28.75 -32.47
N ILE A 732 12.21 -29.03 -33.72
CA ILE A 732 13.36 -28.42 -34.41
C ILE A 732 12.80 -27.71 -35.64
N GLU A 733 13.26 -26.50 -35.90
CA GLU A 733 12.82 -25.67 -37.02
C GLU A 733 14.01 -25.24 -37.89
N TYR A 734 13.75 -24.99 -39.17
CA TYR A 734 14.71 -24.37 -40.07
C TYR A 734 14.09 -23.32 -40.99
N SER A 735 14.92 -22.39 -41.48
CA SER A 735 14.58 -21.42 -42.51
C SER A 735 15.62 -21.49 -43.64
N THR A 736 15.20 -21.25 -44.87
CA THR A 736 16.08 -21.09 -46.05
C THR A 736 15.88 -19.77 -46.77
N ASP A 737 15.21 -18.81 -46.12
CA ASP A 737 14.84 -17.49 -46.61
C ASP A 737 15.26 -16.39 -45.61
N SER A 738 16.43 -16.60 -44.99
CA SER A 738 17.05 -15.73 -43.98
C SER A 738 16.11 -15.34 -42.83
N GLY A 739 15.32 -16.30 -42.36
CA GLY A 739 14.45 -16.19 -41.18
C GLY A 739 13.03 -15.72 -41.46
N ALA A 740 12.66 -15.46 -42.72
CA ALA A 740 11.32 -14.98 -43.07
C ALA A 740 10.23 -16.05 -42.87
N THR A 741 10.53 -17.33 -43.08
CA THR A 741 9.63 -18.44 -42.72
C THR A 741 10.37 -19.59 -42.04
N TRP A 742 9.78 -20.10 -40.95
CA TRP A 742 10.29 -21.24 -40.18
C TRP A 742 9.47 -22.50 -40.50
N GLN A 743 10.16 -23.61 -40.72
CA GLN A 743 9.59 -24.89 -41.12
C GLN A 743 9.96 -25.99 -40.12
N ASN A 744 8.98 -26.75 -39.65
CA ASN A 744 9.22 -27.90 -38.77
C ASN A 744 10.06 -28.98 -39.47
N TYR A 745 11.17 -29.37 -38.85
CA TYR A 745 12.06 -30.41 -39.34
C TYR A 745 11.49 -31.81 -39.04
N SER A 746 11.12 -32.53 -40.10
CA SER A 746 10.56 -33.90 -40.03
C SER A 746 11.45 -34.98 -40.64
N GLY A 747 12.65 -34.63 -41.11
CA GLY A 747 13.58 -35.54 -41.77
C GLY A 747 14.54 -34.81 -42.72
N SER A 748 15.45 -35.55 -43.35
CA SER A 748 16.50 -35.00 -44.23
C SER A 748 15.95 -34.08 -45.33
N VAL A 749 16.50 -32.86 -45.43
CA VAL A 749 16.05 -31.83 -46.39
C VAL A 749 17.04 -31.73 -47.55
N ILE A 750 16.55 -31.66 -48.79
CA ILE A 750 17.37 -31.64 -50.01
C ILE A 750 17.42 -30.23 -50.62
N ILE A 751 18.62 -29.68 -50.75
CA ILE A 751 18.88 -28.42 -51.48
C ILE A 751 19.33 -28.76 -52.90
N ASN A 752 18.51 -28.37 -53.88
CA ASN A 752 18.79 -28.53 -55.33
C ASN A 752 19.17 -27.21 -56.03
N THR A 753 19.07 -26.09 -55.32
CA THR A 753 19.40 -24.75 -55.84
C THR A 753 20.91 -24.63 -56.01
N ILE A 754 21.38 -24.46 -57.26
CA ILE A 754 22.80 -24.25 -57.55
C ILE A 754 23.23 -22.88 -57.02
N GLY A 755 24.28 -22.84 -56.23
CA GLY A 755 24.78 -21.63 -55.56
C GLY A 755 25.05 -21.86 -54.09
N GLU A 756 24.91 -20.79 -53.31
CA GLU A 756 24.93 -20.82 -51.85
C GLU A 756 23.50 -20.75 -51.34
N THR A 757 23.18 -21.48 -50.28
CA THR A 757 21.90 -21.40 -49.58
C THR A 757 22.22 -21.30 -48.09
N GLU A 758 21.79 -20.22 -47.47
CA GLU A 758 21.81 -20.08 -46.02
C GLU A 758 20.69 -20.96 -45.43
N VAL A 759 21.05 -21.79 -44.47
CA VAL A 759 20.11 -22.55 -43.64
C VAL A 759 20.23 -22.01 -42.23
N LEU A 760 19.16 -21.40 -41.73
CA LEU A 760 19.03 -21.11 -40.31
C LEU A 760 18.37 -22.31 -39.62
N CYS A 761 18.79 -22.67 -38.40
CA CYS A 761 18.16 -23.72 -37.61
C CYS A 761 18.13 -23.38 -36.12
N ARG A 762 17.09 -23.86 -35.43
CA ARG A 762 16.88 -23.71 -33.99
C ARG A 762 16.02 -24.85 -33.44
N SER A 763 16.00 -25.02 -32.13
CA SER A 763 15.11 -25.95 -31.43
C SER A 763 14.32 -25.26 -30.32
N LYS A 764 13.14 -25.82 -30.01
CA LYS A 764 12.35 -25.49 -28.83
C LYS A 764 12.22 -26.75 -27.98
N ASP A 765 12.42 -26.66 -26.68
CA ASP A 765 12.28 -27.77 -25.74
C ASP A 765 10.81 -27.95 -25.30
N ARG A 766 10.55 -28.94 -24.44
CA ARG A 766 9.21 -29.21 -23.91
C ARG A 766 8.81 -28.23 -22.81
N ALA A 767 9.73 -27.49 -22.20
CA ALA A 767 9.46 -26.35 -21.33
C ALA A 767 9.18 -25.02 -22.09
N GLY A 768 9.29 -25.02 -23.42
CA GLY A 768 9.08 -23.86 -24.28
C GLY A 768 10.30 -22.95 -24.44
N ASN A 769 11.48 -23.32 -23.93
CA ASN A 769 12.71 -22.57 -24.13
C ASN A 769 13.15 -22.65 -25.60
N LEU A 770 13.38 -21.49 -26.21
CA LEU A 770 13.75 -21.36 -27.61
C LEU A 770 15.25 -21.07 -27.74
N GLU A 771 15.92 -21.87 -28.57
CA GLU A 771 17.30 -21.67 -28.95
C GLU A 771 17.48 -20.47 -29.89
N ASP A 772 18.55 -19.70 -29.67
CA ASP A 772 18.97 -18.65 -30.61
C ASP A 772 19.46 -19.29 -31.92
N TYR A 773 18.98 -18.80 -33.06
CA TYR A 773 19.20 -19.50 -34.32
C TYR A 773 20.67 -19.55 -34.75
N LYS A 774 21.07 -20.72 -35.26
CA LYS A 774 22.37 -20.96 -35.90
C LYS A 774 22.24 -20.84 -37.41
N SER A 775 23.31 -20.43 -38.10
CA SER A 775 23.38 -20.34 -39.57
C SER A 775 24.48 -21.27 -40.12
N GLU A 776 24.15 -22.06 -41.15
CA GLU A 776 25.13 -22.76 -42.00
C GLU A 776 24.91 -22.39 -43.48
N THR A 777 25.98 -22.05 -44.19
CA THR A 777 25.94 -21.82 -45.64
C THR A 777 26.25 -23.09 -46.41
N ILE A 778 25.23 -23.70 -47.02
CA ILE A 778 25.36 -24.91 -47.83
C ILE A 778 25.63 -24.52 -49.29
N ARG A 779 26.62 -25.17 -49.92
CA ARG A 779 27.02 -24.91 -51.32
C ARG A 779 26.67 -26.09 -52.23
N VAL A 780 25.92 -25.82 -53.30
CA VAL A 780 25.61 -26.79 -54.35
C VAL A 780 26.23 -26.34 -55.68
N SER A 781 27.16 -27.14 -56.19
CA SER A 781 27.85 -26.89 -57.46
C SER A 781 27.19 -27.59 -58.65
N SER A 782 27.29 -27.02 -59.84
CA SER A 782 26.89 -27.70 -61.08
C SER A 782 27.92 -28.78 -61.46
N ALA A 783 27.44 -29.93 -61.95
CA ALA A 783 28.33 -30.96 -62.48
C ALA A 783 29.09 -30.42 -63.71
N ALA A 784 30.43 -30.57 -63.70
CA ALA A 784 31.28 -30.00 -64.73
C ALA A 784 31.02 -30.61 -66.12
N VAL A 785 30.68 -29.77 -67.10
CA VAL A 785 30.58 -30.17 -68.51
C VAL A 785 31.97 -30.17 -69.14
N ILE A 786 32.49 -31.36 -69.46
CA ILE A 786 33.74 -31.50 -70.21
C ILE A 786 33.48 -31.26 -71.70
N LEU A 787 33.94 -30.12 -72.23
CA LEU A 787 33.98 -29.85 -73.67
C LEU A 787 35.41 -30.01 -74.21
N THR A 788 35.61 -30.98 -75.10
CA THR A 788 36.85 -31.16 -75.85
C THR A 788 36.96 -30.15 -77.01
N PRO A 789 38.15 -29.60 -77.30
CA PRO A 789 38.31 -28.52 -78.26
C PRO A 789 38.53 -29.02 -79.71
N LEU A 790 38.01 -28.26 -80.67
CA LEU A 790 38.40 -28.35 -82.09
C LEU A 790 38.80 -26.96 -82.58
N MET A 791 40.08 -26.82 -82.94
CA MET A 791 40.61 -25.59 -83.54
C MET A 791 40.06 -25.41 -84.96
N SER A 792 39.88 -24.17 -85.43
CA SER A 792 40.91 -23.54 -86.29
C SER A 792 40.51 -22.17 -86.89
N ASN A 793 41.40 -21.20 -86.64
CA ASN A 793 41.88 -20.17 -87.57
C ASN A 793 41.12 -18.84 -87.86
N ARG A 794 41.92 -17.78 -87.61
CA ARG A 794 42.02 -16.47 -88.31
C ARG A 794 40.89 -15.45 -88.08
N GLY A 795 41.17 -14.26 -87.51
CA GLY A 795 42.40 -13.77 -86.87
C GLY A 795 42.53 -12.25 -86.93
N ALA A 796 43.44 -11.69 -86.12
CA ALA A 796 44.07 -10.35 -86.21
C ALA A 796 43.14 -9.10 -86.34
N SER A 797 43.32 -8.01 -85.59
CA SER A 797 44.35 -7.68 -84.59
C SER A 797 43.90 -6.48 -83.74
N ALA A 798 44.11 -6.60 -82.43
CA ALA A 798 44.42 -5.58 -81.41
C ALA A 798 43.94 -4.12 -81.55
N ASP A 799 43.52 -3.55 -80.42
CA ASP A 799 44.22 -2.36 -79.91
C ASP A 799 44.37 -2.36 -78.37
N LYS A 800 45.24 -1.50 -77.84
CA LYS A 800 45.75 -1.53 -76.45
C LYS A 800 45.11 -0.53 -75.48
N ASN A 801 45.28 -0.82 -74.18
CA ASN A 801 45.22 0.12 -73.05
C ASN A 801 45.78 1.52 -73.35
N ALA A 802 45.17 2.60 -72.82
CA ALA A 802 45.66 3.31 -71.62
C ALA A 802 45.06 4.74 -71.43
N SER A 803 45.25 5.26 -70.22
CA SER A 803 45.31 6.68 -69.79
C SER A 803 44.05 7.58 -69.80
N GLU A 804 43.53 7.79 -68.59
CA GLU A 804 43.50 9.06 -67.83
C GLU A 804 42.81 10.36 -68.33
N GLU A 805 42.00 10.89 -67.39
CA GLU A 805 41.83 12.30 -66.99
C GLU A 805 40.88 13.30 -67.69
N LYS A 806 40.28 14.15 -66.81
CA LYS A 806 39.79 15.53 -66.98
C LYS A 806 38.44 15.79 -67.66
N ASN A 807 37.39 15.68 -66.85
CA ASN A 807 36.63 16.83 -66.32
C ASN A 807 36.52 18.10 -67.20
N SER A 808 35.34 18.36 -67.81
CA SER A 808 34.68 19.68 -67.72
C SER A 808 33.22 19.70 -68.21
N ARG A 809 32.39 20.40 -67.42
CA ARG A 809 31.30 21.35 -67.75
C ARG A 809 30.80 21.48 -69.21
N ASN A 810 29.55 21.85 -69.52
CA ASN A 810 28.24 22.03 -68.82
C ASN A 810 27.24 22.58 -69.90
N ILE A 811 25.99 22.90 -69.51
CA ILE A 811 25.08 23.93 -70.11
C ILE A 811 24.06 23.48 -71.20
N ASP A 812 22.80 23.30 -70.73
CA ASP A 812 21.54 23.94 -71.22
C ASP A 812 20.88 23.53 -72.57
N LYS A 813 19.58 23.77 -72.88
CA LYS A 813 18.35 24.38 -72.25
C LYS A 813 17.11 24.03 -73.14
N LYS A 814 15.81 24.24 -72.83
CA LYS A 814 15.00 24.53 -71.61
C LYS A 814 13.51 24.31 -71.95
N VAL A 815 12.70 23.69 -71.07
CA VAL A 815 11.28 24.11 -70.82
C VAL A 815 10.97 23.83 -69.34
N LEU A 816 10.99 24.79 -68.41
CA LEU A 816 9.96 25.82 -68.10
C LEU A 816 8.60 25.28 -67.63
N GLY A 817 8.48 25.10 -66.31
CA GLY A 817 7.22 25.12 -65.57
C GLY A 817 7.51 25.71 -64.18
N ALA A 818 7.22 26.99 -63.97
CA ALA A 818 7.46 27.64 -62.68
C ALA A 818 6.31 27.34 -61.71
N LYS A 819 6.61 26.84 -60.50
CA LYS A 819 5.66 26.87 -59.38
C LYS A 819 5.79 28.24 -58.70
N ILE A 820 4.66 28.86 -58.39
CA ILE A 820 4.56 30.19 -57.81
C ILE A 820 4.71 30.05 -56.29
N GLU A 821 5.63 30.78 -55.66
CA GLU A 821 5.62 30.96 -54.21
C GLU A 821 4.36 31.76 -53.82
N ARG A 822 3.55 31.18 -52.93
CA ARG A 822 2.42 31.85 -52.28
C ARG A 822 2.80 32.27 -50.86
N SER A 823 1.97 33.10 -50.24
CA SER A 823 2.11 33.41 -48.82
C SER A 823 2.08 32.12 -47.98
N ARG A 824 2.78 32.13 -46.84
CA ARG A 824 2.95 30.96 -45.95
C ARG A 824 1.63 30.43 -45.36
N ASP A 825 0.54 31.18 -45.52
CA ASP A 825 -0.82 30.81 -45.09
C ASP A 825 -1.67 30.17 -46.22
N GLU A 826 -1.21 30.16 -47.48
CA GLU A 826 -1.98 29.69 -48.67
C GLU A 826 -1.26 28.61 -49.49
N GLN A 827 -0.26 27.94 -48.91
CA GLN A 827 0.60 26.96 -49.60
C GLN A 827 -0.11 25.64 -49.94
N TYR A 828 -1.08 25.24 -49.11
CA TYR A 828 -1.86 24.01 -49.23
C TYR A 828 -3.35 24.34 -49.27
N SER A 829 -4.09 23.73 -50.20
CA SER A 829 -5.56 23.77 -50.21
C SER A 829 -6.15 22.66 -49.34
N ASP A 830 -7.43 22.77 -48.97
CA ASP A 830 -8.14 21.73 -48.20
C ASP A 830 -8.04 20.35 -48.88
N ALA A 831 -8.06 20.32 -50.22
CA ALA A 831 -7.87 19.09 -50.99
C ALA A 831 -6.44 18.51 -50.87
N ASP A 832 -5.42 19.35 -50.74
CA ASP A 832 -4.04 18.88 -50.52
C ASP A 832 -3.90 18.26 -49.10
N ILE A 833 -4.57 18.85 -48.10
CA ILE A 833 -4.56 18.33 -46.72
C ILE A 833 -5.37 17.03 -46.59
N LEU A 834 -6.53 16.94 -47.24
CA LEU A 834 -7.32 15.69 -47.29
C LEU A 834 -6.54 14.57 -47.99
N ASN A 835 -5.88 14.87 -49.12
CA ASN A 835 -4.98 13.91 -49.77
C ASN A 835 -3.88 13.45 -48.81
N ALA A 836 -3.18 14.39 -48.15
CA ALA A 836 -2.07 14.08 -47.25
C ALA A 836 -2.50 13.23 -46.04
N LEU A 837 -3.68 13.47 -45.48
CA LEU A 837 -4.27 12.59 -44.46
C LEU A 837 -4.53 11.19 -45.03
N SER A 838 -5.27 11.09 -46.15
CA SER A 838 -5.63 9.79 -46.76
C SER A 838 -4.43 8.94 -47.21
N SER A 839 -3.31 9.57 -47.57
CA SER A 839 -2.08 8.89 -48.00
C SER A 839 -1.01 8.80 -46.91
N ALA A 840 -1.33 9.19 -45.67
CA ALA A 840 -0.40 9.30 -44.54
C ALA A 840 0.90 10.09 -44.83
N ASP A 841 0.82 11.14 -45.65
CA ASP A 841 1.95 12.02 -45.98
C ASP A 841 2.25 12.99 -44.83
N ILE A 842 3.00 12.47 -43.85
CA ILE A 842 3.37 13.18 -42.62
C ILE A 842 4.21 14.45 -42.90
N GLU A 843 5.06 14.44 -43.94
CA GLU A 843 5.90 15.60 -44.26
C GLU A 843 5.05 16.80 -44.72
N THR A 844 4.03 16.54 -45.56
CA THR A 844 3.05 17.57 -45.96
C THR A 844 2.22 18.07 -44.77
N ILE A 845 1.81 17.19 -43.85
CA ILE A 845 1.07 17.58 -42.63
C ILE A 845 1.93 18.46 -41.71
N MET A 846 3.21 18.11 -41.53
CA MET A 846 4.15 18.86 -40.68
C MET A 846 4.46 20.25 -41.24
N ASP A 847 4.73 20.39 -42.54
CA ASP A 847 4.97 21.72 -43.15
C ASP A 847 3.70 22.59 -43.12
N TYR A 848 2.52 21.99 -43.36
CA TYR A 848 1.24 22.68 -43.22
C TYR A 848 1.02 23.22 -41.81
N LEU A 849 1.26 22.42 -40.77
CA LEU A 849 1.11 22.80 -39.36
C LEU A 849 2.22 23.74 -38.85
N GLY A 850 3.38 23.75 -39.52
CA GLY A 850 4.58 24.44 -39.05
C GLY A 850 5.19 23.80 -37.80
N GLN A 851 5.06 22.48 -37.67
CA GLN A 851 5.51 21.69 -36.52
C GLN A 851 6.63 20.72 -36.93
N ALA A 852 7.43 20.28 -35.96
CA ALA A 852 8.40 19.20 -36.15
C ALA A 852 7.74 17.86 -35.80
N ARG A 853 8.05 16.82 -36.58
CA ARG A 853 7.59 15.46 -36.33
C ARG A 853 8.14 14.94 -34.99
N ASN A 854 7.29 14.29 -34.21
CA ASN A 854 7.60 13.63 -32.94
C ASN A 854 7.28 12.12 -33.04
N PRO A 855 8.25 11.28 -33.47
CA PRO A 855 8.06 9.84 -33.57
C PRO A 855 7.73 9.16 -32.24
N SER A 856 8.13 9.71 -31.10
CA SER A 856 7.80 9.16 -29.79
C SER A 856 6.32 9.34 -29.44
N LEU A 857 5.73 10.48 -29.82
CA LEU A 857 4.28 10.70 -29.70
C LEU A 857 3.50 9.83 -30.67
N GLU A 858 3.96 9.67 -31.92
CA GLU A 858 3.33 8.73 -32.86
C GLU A 858 3.37 7.30 -32.33
N LYS A 859 4.50 6.88 -31.74
CA LYS A 859 4.64 5.58 -31.09
C LYS A 859 3.70 5.45 -29.88
N SER A 860 3.65 6.44 -28.98
CA SER A 860 2.76 6.38 -27.82
C SER A 860 1.28 6.34 -28.21
N ILE A 861 0.86 7.14 -29.20
CA ILE A 861 -0.50 7.09 -29.77
C ILE A 861 -0.80 5.74 -30.42
N SER A 862 0.17 5.17 -31.16
CA SER A 862 0.02 3.85 -31.79
C SER A 862 -0.10 2.70 -30.80
N ILE A 863 0.36 2.89 -29.56
CA ILE A 863 0.25 1.91 -28.45
C ILE A 863 -1.03 2.18 -27.65
N GLN A 864 -1.22 3.42 -27.17
CA GLN A 864 -2.36 3.84 -26.34
C GLN A 864 -3.72 3.59 -26.98
N TYR A 865 -3.81 3.66 -28.31
CA TYR A 865 -5.06 3.46 -29.05
C TYR A 865 -5.02 2.25 -30.00
N ALA A 866 -4.03 1.34 -29.84
CA ALA A 866 -3.91 0.10 -30.62
C ALA A 866 -5.16 -0.79 -30.48
N ASN A 867 -5.63 -0.93 -29.24
CA ASN A 867 -6.73 -1.81 -28.89
C ASN A 867 -8.05 -1.01 -28.90
N GLY A 868 -8.83 -1.19 -29.97
CA GLY A 868 -10.13 -0.53 -30.21
C GLY A 868 -10.22 0.11 -31.61
N LEU A 869 -9.10 0.65 -32.11
CA LEU A 869 -8.96 1.16 -33.47
C LEU A 869 -7.74 0.52 -34.12
N ASP A 870 -7.93 -0.17 -35.24
CA ASP A 870 -6.86 -0.76 -36.06
C ASP A 870 -6.10 0.34 -36.83
N LEU A 871 -5.52 1.29 -36.10
CA LEU A 871 -5.03 2.56 -36.61
C LEU A 871 -3.96 2.35 -37.69
N THR A 872 -4.18 2.94 -38.86
CA THR A 872 -3.09 3.07 -39.83
C THR A 872 -2.28 4.32 -39.51
N GLN A 873 -1.15 4.50 -40.21
CA GLN A 873 -0.34 5.71 -40.08
C GLN A 873 -1.15 7.00 -40.34
N ALA A 874 -2.23 6.95 -41.15
CA ALA A 874 -3.10 8.10 -41.39
C ALA A 874 -3.82 8.56 -40.11
N GLU A 875 -4.41 7.64 -39.36
CA GLU A 875 -5.08 7.94 -38.10
C GLU A 875 -4.09 8.28 -36.98
N ILE A 876 -2.94 7.60 -36.90
CA ILE A 876 -1.86 7.96 -35.95
C ILE A 876 -1.40 9.41 -36.18
N ASN A 877 -1.19 9.81 -37.44
CA ASN A 877 -0.82 11.18 -37.80
C ASN A 877 -1.93 12.19 -37.39
N PHE A 878 -3.20 11.87 -37.63
CA PHE A 878 -4.31 12.74 -37.26
C PHE A 878 -4.49 12.87 -35.75
N ILE A 879 -4.41 11.76 -35.00
CA ILE A 879 -4.55 11.78 -33.54
C ILE A 879 -3.38 12.54 -32.91
N SER A 880 -2.15 12.30 -33.37
CA SER A 880 -0.94 12.98 -32.89
C SER A 880 -0.96 14.49 -33.13
N TYR A 881 -1.29 14.93 -34.36
CA TYR A 881 -1.07 16.32 -34.80
C TYR A 881 -2.31 17.08 -35.29
N GLY A 882 -3.31 16.36 -35.81
CA GLY A 882 -4.53 16.93 -36.36
C GLY A 882 -4.30 17.83 -37.59
N THR A 883 -5.10 18.89 -37.68
CA THR A 883 -5.02 19.95 -38.70
C THR A 883 -5.18 21.32 -38.04
N LYS A 884 -4.99 22.43 -38.76
CA LYS A 884 -5.18 23.78 -38.19
C LYS A 884 -6.58 24.00 -37.63
N SER A 885 -7.61 23.35 -38.19
CA SER A 885 -9.00 23.46 -37.73
C SER A 885 -9.34 22.56 -36.54
N THR A 886 -8.54 21.52 -36.27
CA THR A 886 -8.72 20.60 -35.13
C THR A 886 -7.66 20.78 -34.04
N LYS A 887 -6.87 21.86 -34.10
CA LYS A 887 -5.81 22.18 -33.14
C LYS A 887 -6.34 22.51 -31.73
N SER A 888 -7.60 22.91 -31.62
CA SER A 888 -8.27 23.15 -30.33
C SER A 888 -8.65 21.89 -29.56
N LEU A 889 -8.53 20.71 -30.18
CA LEU A 889 -8.84 19.42 -29.56
C LEU A 889 -7.59 18.80 -28.92
N GLY A 890 -7.77 18.00 -27.87
CA GLY A 890 -6.75 17.10 -27.32
C GLY A 890 -6.45 15.90 -28.24
N THR A 891 -5.41 15.13 -27.90
CA THR A 891 -5.10 13.83 -28.55
C THR A 891 -6.26 12.84 -28.36
N GLY A 892 -6.70 12.62 -27.12
CA GLY A 892 -7.85 11.75 -26.81
C GLY A 892 -9.16 12.22 -27.45
N GLU A 893 -9.39 13.54 -27.56
CA GLU A 893 -10.57 14.06 -28.26
C GLU A 893 -10.54 13.73 -29.76
N ARG A 894 -9.36 13.81 -30.42
CA ARG A 894 -9.16 13.39 -31.81
C ARG A 894 -9.27 11.88 -31.98
N ALA A 895 -8.75 11.07 -31.06
CA ALA A 895 -8.95 9.62 -31.05
C ALA A 895 -10.45 9.28 -30.94
N GLY A 896 -11.17 9.99 -30.07
CA GLY A 896 -12.63 9.88 -29.94
C GLY A 896 -13.41 10.29 -31.20
N VAL A 897 -12.87 11.16 -32.07
CA VAL A 897 -13.48 11.48 -33.37
C VAL A 897 -13.31 10.30 -34.34
N ILE A 898 -12.13 9.67 -34.37
CA ILE A 898 -11.89 8.46 -35.18
C ILE A 898 -12.77 7.29 -34.69
N HIS A 899 -12.93 7.12 -33.38
CA HIS A 899 -13.91 6.19 -32.79
C HIS A 899 -15.35 6.47 -33.24
N SER A 900 -15.78 7.74 -33.16
CA SER A 900 -17.13 8.12 -33.59
C SER A 900 -17.36 7.86 -35.08
N PHE A 901 -16.32 8.05 -35.92
CA PHE A 901 -16.36 7.68 -37.34
C PHE A 901 -16.42 6.16 -37.55
N LYS A 902 -15.57 5.35 -36.88
CA LYS A 902 -15.59 3.87 -36.95
C LYS A 902 -16.97 3.33 -36.53
N GLN A 903 -17.55 3.87 -35.46
CA GLN A 903 -18.87 3.49 -34.95
C GLN A 903 -20.02 3.89 -35.89
N ALA A 904 -19.91 5.05 -36.56
CA ALA A 904 -20.94 5.52 -37.50
C ALA A 904 -20.91 4.78 -38.85
N PHE A 905 -19.73 4.39 -39.34
CA PHE A 905 -19.55 3.87 -40.71
C PHE A 905 -19.02 2.42 -40.79
N GLY A 906 -18.74 1.78 -39.66
CA GLY A 906 -18.23 0.39 -39.58
C GLY A 906 -16.79 0.21 -40.07
N ARG A 907 -16.04 1.30 -40.24
CA ARG A 907 -14.68 1.31 -40.82
C ARG A 907 -13.92 2.58 -40.47
N LEU A 908 -12.59 2.49 -40.50
CA LEU A 908 -11.69 3.65 -40.45
C LEU A 908 -11.73 4.50 -41.74
N PRO A 909 -11.34 5.79 -41.67
CA PRO A 909 -11.37 6.71 -42.81
C PRO A 909 -10.26 6.44 -43.85
N LYS A 910 -10.64 6.15 -45.11
CA LYS A 910 -9.68 5.73 -46.16
C LYS A 910 -9.63 6.66 -47.37
N THR A 911 -10.69 7.44 -47.60
CA THR A 911 -10.81 8.34 -48.76
C THR A 911 -10.80 9.81 -48.31
N ASN A 912 -10.55 10.72 -49.26
CA ASN A 912 -10.65 12.15 -48.99
C ASN A 912 -12.03 12.57 -48.45
N ASP A 913 -13.10 11.90 -48.87
CA ASP A 913 -14.46 12.18 -48.39
C ASP A 913 -14.65 11.70 -46.94
N ASP A 914 -14.05 10.57 -46.56
CA ASP A 914 -14.03 10.10 -45.16
C ASP A 914 -13.25 11.06 -44.26
N TRP A 915 -12.08 11.49 -44.71
CA TRP A 915 -11.24 12.45 -43.98
C TRP A 915 -11.90 13.83 -43.87
N ASN A 916 -12.69 14.22 -44.87
CA ASN A 916 -13.53 15.42 -44.80
C ASN A 916 -14.62 15.25 -43.74
N ASP A 917 -15.27 14.09 -43.67
CA ASP A 917 -16.28 13.79 -42.65
C ASP A 917 -15.69 13.75 -41.23
N VAL A 918 -14.49 13.17 -41.05
CA VAL A 918 -13.71 13.25 -39.79
C VAL A 918 -13.45 14.70 -39.37
N LEU A 919 -12.97 15.55 -40.29
CA LEU A 919 -12.74 16.97 -40.00
C LEU A 919 -14.03 17.73 -39.70
N ARG A 920 -15.15 17.35 -40.33
CA ARG A 920 -16.47 17.95 -40.08
C ARG A 920 -17.00 17.58 -38.70
N ILE A 921 -16.95 16.31 -38.32
CA ILE A 921 -17.30 15.82 -36.97
C ILE A 921 -16.45 16.54 -35.90
N ALA A 922 -15.14 16.70 -36.15
CA ALA A 922 -14.22 17.40 -35.26
C ALA A 922 -14.46 18.92 -35.14
N THR A 923 -15.17 19.55 -36.08
CA THR A 923 -15.34 21.02 -36.17
C THR A 923 -16.79 21.49 -36.09
N ASN A 924 -17.63 20.72 -35.40
CA ASN A 924 -19.07 20.97 -35.22
C ASN A 924 -19.88 21.07 -36.53
N GLN A 925 -19.61 20.19 -37.49
CA GLN A 925 -20.32 20.11 -38.77
C GLN A 925 -20.86 18.71 -39.05
N ALA A 926 -22.06 18.63 -39.60
CA ALA A 926 -22.65 17.36 -40.03
C ALA A 926 -21.79 16.70 -41.14
N PRO A 927 -21.53 15.38 -41.07
CA PRO A 927 -20.84 14.67 -42.15
C PRO A 927 -21.67 14.70 -43.44
N ILE A 928 -20.97 14.63 -44.57
CA ILE A 928 -21.48 14.56 -45.93
C ILE A 928 -22.06 13.16 -46.18
N GLN A 929 -21.34 12.12 -45.77
CA GLN A 929 -21.88 10.76 -45.74
C GLN A 929 -22.86 10.62 -44.55
N ARG A 930 -24.01 9.98 -44.80
CA ARG A 930 -25.05 9.74 -43.81
C ARG A 930 -25.34 8.24 -43.74
N ASN A 931 -25.32 7.66 -42.54
CA ASN A 931 -25.67 6.27 -42.27
C ASN A 931 -27.02 6.19 -41.55
N SER A 932 -28.00 5.56 -42.20
CA SER A 932 -29.35 5.36 -41.66
C SER A 932 -29.41 4.46 -40.42
N GLU A 933 -28.47 3.52 -40.25
CA GLU A 933 -28.42 2.64 -39.08
C GLU A 933 -27.87 3.38 -37.86
N ALA A 934 -26.82 4.19 -38.03
CA ALA A 934 -26.29 5.05 -36.97
C ALA A 934 -27.33 6.07 -36.49
N GLU A 935 -28.07 6.67 -37.43
CA GLU A 935 -29.19 7.58 -37.11
C GLU A 935 -30.41 6.89 -36.52
N GLN A 936 -30.60 5.58 -36.77
CA GLN A 936 -31.64 4.82 -36.08
C GLN A 936 -31.20 4.49 -34.65
N ARG A 937 -29.96 4.01 -34.43
CA ARG A 937 -29.38 3.84 -33.09
C ARG A 937 -29.47 5.12 -32.24
N ALA A 938 -29.21 6.28 -32.85
CA ALA A 938 -29.35 7.57 -32.17
C ALA A 938 -30.79 7.88 -31.71
N LYS A 939 -31.80 7.55 -32.51
CA LYS A 939 -33.22 7.71 -32.13
C LYS A 939 -33.61 6.72 -31.03
N ASP A 940 -33.14 5.48 -31.14
CA ASP A 940 -33.41 4.43 -30.16
C ASP A 940 -32.75 4.76 -28.80
N ALA A 941 -31.59 5.43 -28.81
CA ALA A 941 -30.93 6.00 -27.64
C ALA A 941 -31.62 7.27 -27.05
N GLY A 942 -32.62 7.81 -27.76
CA GLY A 942 -33.45 8.93 -27.29
C GLY A 942 -33.08 10.32 -27.81
N ALA A 943 -32.45 10.44 -28.98
CA ALA A 943 -32.25 11.73 -29.66
C ALA A 943 -33.59 12.34 -30.13
N GLU A 944 -33.88 13.58 -29.74
CA GLU A 944 -35.18 14.24 -29.98
C GLU A 944 -35.16 15.19 -31.18
N THR A 945 -34.04 15.87 -31.44
CA THR A 945 -33.85 16.81 -32.54
C THR A 945 -32.89 16.28 -33.62
N GLU A 946 -32.82 16.95 -34.77
CA GLU A 946 -31.81 16.62 -35.79
C GLU A 946 -30.38 16.87 -35.29
N GLN A 947 -30.18 17.85 -34.41
CA GLN A 947 -28.87 18.15 -33.82
C GLN A 947 -28.46 17.06 -32.81
N ASP A 948 -29.38 16.63 -31.94
CA ASP A 948 -29.15 15.49 -31.02
C ASP A 948 -28.83 14.23 -31.82
N MET A 949 -29.61 13.94 -32.87
CA MET A 949 -29.43 12.76 -33.71
C MET A 949 -28.06 12.77 -34.38
N LEU A 950 -27.59 13.94 -34.82
CA LEU A 950 -26.25 14.09 -35.40
C LEU A 950 -25.13 13.97 -34.37
N MET A 951 -25.30 14.51 -33.15
CA MET A 951 -24.34 14.33 -32.05
C MET A 951 -24.24 12.86 -31.61
N VAL A 952 -25.37 12.17 -31.43
CA VAL A 952 -25.39 10.77 -31.00
C VAL A 952 -24.89 9.82 -32.11
N ALA A 953 -25.32 10.01 -33.36
CA ALA A 953 -24.98 9.10 -34.46
C ALA A 953 -23.54 9.23 -34.97
N TYR A 954 -22.94 10.43 -34.88
CA TYR A 954 -21.64 10.73 -35.49
C TYR A 954 -20.61 11.33 -34.52
N GLY A 955 -20.97 11.59 -33.27
CA GLY A 955 -20.07 12.16 -32.27
C GLY A 955 -19.60 13.58 -32.58
N ILE A 956 -20.45 14.42 -33.15
CA ILE A 956 -20.09 15.81 -33.48
C ILE A 956 -19.59 16.54 -32.23
N ARG A 957 -18.41 17.16 -32.34
CA ARG A 957 -17.78 17.90 -31.24
C ARG A 957 -18.36 19.32 -31.13
N PRO A 958 -18.70 19.80 -29.92
CA PRO A 958 -19.16 21.17 -29.73
C PRO A 958 -18.03 22.14 -30.11
N LYS A 959 -18.40 23.31 -30.65
CA LYS A 959 -17.42 24.31 -31.07
C LYS A 959 -16.70 24.97 -29.88
N ASP A 960 -17.45 25.22 -28.81
CA ASP A 960 -17.00 25.82 -27.57
C ASP A 960 -17.39 24.85 -26.44
N ARG A 961 -16.39 24.20 -25.81
CA ARG A 961 -16.60 23.17 -24.78
C ARG A 961 -16.86 23.82 -23.41
N ASP A 962 -17.90 23.37 -22.72
CA ASP A 962 -18.37 23.90 -21.44
C ASP A 962 -18.35 22.78 -20.39
N LEU A 963 -17.18 22.62 -19.75
CA LEU A 963 -16.89 21.56 -18.78
C LEU A 963 -17.91 21.52 -17.62
N GLN A 964 -18.39 22.69 -17.18
CA GLN A 964 -19.37 22.80 -16.09
C GLN A 964 -20.74 22.24 -16.48
N LYS A 965 -21.13 22.35 -17.76
CA LYS A 965 -22.33 21.67 -18.27
C LYS A 965 -22.11 20.19 -18.51
N GLU A 966 -20.91 19.77 -18.95
CA GLU A 966 -20.58 18.34 -19.09
C GLU A 966 -20.71 17.61 -17.73
N ILE A 967 -20.18 18.20 -16.65
CA ILE A 967 -20.32 17.69 -15.28
C ILE A 967 -21.80 17.55 -14.86
N GLN A 968 -22.62 18.59 -15.11
CA GLN A 968 -24.07 18.53 -14.84
C GLN A 968 -24.77 17.47 -15.69
N GLY A 969 -24.36 17.32 -16.94
CA GLY A 969 -24.85 16.28 -17.85
C GLY A 969 -24.51 14.86 -17.41
N ILE A 970 -23.38 14.62 -16.74
CA ILE A 970 -23.03 13.29 -16.22
C ILE A 970 -24.02 12.88 -15.13
N ALA A 971 -24.39 13.79 -14.22
CA ALA A 971 -25.43 13.52 -13.22
C ALA A 971 -26.81 13.22 -13.85
N GLU A 972 -27.17 13.91 -14.95
CA GLU A 972 -28.38 13.59 -15.71
C GLU A 972 -28.28 12.26 -16.48
N PHE A 973 -27.10 11.92 -16.99
CA PHE A 973 -26.81 10.66 -17.68
C PHE A 973 -26.92 9.48 -16.71
N VAL A 974 -26.17 9.48 -15.60
CA VAL A 974 -26.17 8.41 -14.58
C VAL A 974 -27.59 8.18 -14.05
N LYS A 975 -28.33 9.26 -13.79
CA LYS A 975 -29.74 9.19 -13.34
C LYS A 975 -30.69 8.57 -14.38
N LYS A 976 -30.36 8.63 -15.68
CA LYS A 976 -31.20 8.13 -16.77
C LYS A 976 -30.81 6.72 -17.23
N TYR A 977 -29.53 6.37 -17.19
CA TYR A 977 -28.98 5.13 -17.74
C TYR A 977 -28.43 4.16 -16.68
N GLY A 978 -28.18 4.60 -15.45
CA GLY A 978 -27.80 3.73 -14.32
C GLY A 978 -26.31 3.43 -14.18
N HIS A 979 -25.48 3.95 -15.10
CA HIS A 979 -24.01 3.83 -15.10
C HIS A 979 -23.38 5.16 -15.52
N VAL A 980 -22.07 5.32 -15.30
CA VAL A 980 -21.29 6.44 -15.85
C VAL A 980 -21.07 6.26 -17.37
N PRO A 981 -20.86 7.33 -18.15
CA PRO A 981 -20.55 7.21 -19.58
C PRO A 981 -19.23 6.46 -19.80
N SER A 982 -19.29 5.22 -20.30
CA SER A 982 -18.12 4.37 -20.54
C SER A 982 -17.86 4.13 -22.02
N SER A 983 -18.89 4.03 -22.86
CA SER A 983 -18.73 3.78 -24.30
C SER A 983 -18.66 5.06 -25.15
N THR A 984 -18.16 4.96 -26.39
CA THR A 984 -18.24 6.06 -27.38
C THR A 984 -19.69 6.51 -27.62
N LEU A 985 -20.67 5.60 -27.54
CA LEU A 985 -22.08 5.94 -27.67
C LEU A 985 -22.56 6.78 -26.48
N ASP A 986 -22.19 6.41 -25.26
CA ASP A 986 -22.56 7.12 -24.03
C ASP A 986 -21.99 8.53 -24.00
N TRP A 987 -20.71 8.69 -24.37
CA TRP A 987 -20.09 9.99 -24.51
C TRP A 987 -20.74 10.86 -25.61
N ASN A 988 -21.32 10.25 -26.64
CA ASN A 988 -22.09 10.96 -27.67
C ASN A 988 -23.52 11.31 -27.19
N ILE A 989 -24.17 10.43 -26.41
CA ILE A 989 -25.44 10.70 -25.72
C ILE A 989 -25.27 11.83 -24.71
N LEU A 990 -24.23 11.79 -23.87
CA LEU A 990 -23.88 12.84 -22.92
C LEU A 990 -23.76 14.20 -23.62
N ARG A 991 -22.99 14.28 -24.72
CA ARG A 991 -22.86 15.53 -25.49
C ARG A 991 -24.21 16.03 -26.03
N SER A 992 -25.12 15.14 -26.44
CA SER A 992 -26.48 15.53 -26.85
C SER A 992 -27.38 15.99 -25.70
N ILE A 993 -27.12 15.58 -24.45
CA ILE A 993 -27.80 16.11 -23.26
C ILE A 993 -27.27 17.53 -22.96
N VAL A 994 -25.96 17.72 -23.07
CA VAL A 994 -25.22 18.92 -22.66
C VAL A 994 -25.30 20.09 -23.65
N TYR A 995 -25.28 19.81 -24.96
CA TYR A 995 -25.08 20.81 -26.04
C TYR A 995 -26.26 20.89 -27.03
N LYS A 996 -27.49 20.77 -26.53
CA LYS A 996 -28.75 20.94 -27.29
C LYS A 996 -28.84 22.27 -28.04
#